data_AF-A0A968VSB0-F1
#
_entry.id   AF-A0A968VSB0-F1
#
_cell.length_a   1.000
_cell.length_b   1.000
_cell.length_c   1.000
_cell.angle_alpha   90.00
_cell.angle_beta   90.00
_cell.angle_gamma   90.00
#
_symmetry.space_group_name_H-M   'P 1'
#
loop_
_entity.id
_entity.type
_entity.pdbx_description
1 polymer ?
#
loop_
_entity_poly.entity_id
_entity_poly.type
_entity_poly.pdbx_seq_one_letter_code
_entity_poly.pdbx_strand_id
1 'polypeptide(L)'
;MDRHAIHLITRREIRETLSDWRIVTPIVVLAFLLPLLLVAASNLVVTFVADQRLAERLVPFAALLVGFVPASFSLITALESFVGERERNTLESLLAMPLGDRALYLGKFVSALATPLASSMAAMTIFTVLLALAEPTLYFAAMTLPRLALLYLLVISMALVMVAGAVVISSHITSIRAANLMSAFILLPMAAAVQTAAFFIINDQWTLLWLMTAGLAVLACGLVRIGVVSFSREEILSREQLQGQFGLRLFGAKGGSRSLPSFVGSPALVIMRRELVEMLSDWRMLVPLVMLIFGLPTVMVVGTGVALNYLESELILGPLVPFAALLVGFVPASFALVAALESFVGERERNSLESLLSMPITDQGLYTGKLIAALVVPLVASWLAMTTFLVLFRLSYPAIYALDMTPSLITILALMVALLNLVMVSAAVVISSHTGSIRAATLLASFVLVPVSVLIQIQALLFIAQRYDLVQVMTAAVAVVAVALIRTGMLTFSREEILSREHEPLNVQHVVAMFRRFFSEYQPAGVAANAYVGLPFAPLRFYRYELPTLLRDLRLPLLLVMLGVLVGTVFGALVGARFTQLQVLLANVGSAPPPSFGFAAEVFVNNLRVSLLSNIVSIFTFGVFAFLVPSVAFAQVGFVSSALGGSWFTLGPASPTQFLLAYVLPHGIIELPVFMLSAAWGLRIGASLLAPPPGFTVGENLLWALANWLKTWLLLIAPLVLLAALIEGFVTPLVVTWLYGELYGAARCARTAGANLVDMLITSFSAKELVDRMRRGVLSPVDVVEAFIARIEAVNPALNAVVAQRFDLARREAAALIKHAERGPLLACRGRSKTRSMSPRCPLPVAGSAALATWPRVMLRW
;
A
#
# COMPACT_ATOMS: atom_id res chain seq x y z
N MET A 1 32.41 16.15 30.24
CA MET A 1 32.94 16.06 28.86
C MET A 1 32.09 15.14 27.99
N ASP A 2 31.73 13.95 28.46
CA ASP A 2 31.02 12.93 27.66
C ASP A 2 29.71 13.38 26.99
N ARG A 3 28.85 14.16 27.67
CA ARG A 3 27.61 14.67 27.05
C ARG A 3 27.86 15.63 25.88
N HIS A 4 28.89 16.47 25.99
CA HIS A 4 29.27 17.39 24.90
C HIS A 4 29.90 16.63 23.73
N ALA A 5 30.71 15.60 24.02
CA ALA A 5 31.28 14.73 23.01
C ALA A 5 30.21 13.95 22.23
N ILE A 6 29.25 13.33 22.93
CA ILE A 6 28.10 12.65 22.33
C ILE A 6 27.38 13.62 21.39
N HIS A 7 27.04 14.82 21.88
CA HIS A 7 26.34 15.81 21.06
C HIS A 7 27.12 16.25 19.81
N LEU A 8 28.44 16.42 19.92
CA LEU A 8 29.30 16.79 18.78
C LEU A 8 29.34 15.69 17.71
N ILE A 9 29.55 14.44 18.11
CA ILE A 9 29.51 13.28 17.21
C ILE A 9 28.13 13.21 16.54
N THR A 10 27.08 13.25 17.35
CA THR A 10 25.70 13.16 16.86
C THR A 10 25.38 14.26 15.86
N ARG A 11 25.75 15.52 16.15
CA ARG A 11 25.50 16.65 15.25
C ARG A 11 26.27 16.52 13.94
N ARG A 12 27.52 16.06 13.99
CA ARG A 12 28.34 15.84 12.80
C ARG A 12 27.73 14.76 11.92
N GLU A 13 27.45 13.58 12.47
CA GLU A 13 26.92 12.45 11.70
C GLU A 13 25.52 12.74 11.14
N ILE A 14 24.62 13.37 11.91
CA ILE A 14 23.30 13.78 11.40
C ILE A 14 23.45 14.77 10.24
N ARG A 15 24.41 15.69 10.31
CA ARG A 15 24.66 16.62 9.20
C ARG A 15 25.17 15.90 7.96
N GLU A 16 26.08 14.94 8.12
CA GLU A 16 26.63 14.16 7.02
C GLU A 16 25.56 13.24 6.38
N THR A 17 24.69 12.63 7.18
CA THR A 17 23.60 11.79 6.64
C THR A 17 22.53 12.63 5.95
N LEU A 18 22.17 13.80 6.50
CA LEU A 18 21.19 14.70 5.89
C LEU A 18 21.74 15.47 4.68
N SER A 19 23.06 15.59 4.52
CA SER A 19 23.65 16.20 3.32
C SER A 19 23.76 15.21 2.15
N ASP A 20 23.75 13.90 2.42
CA ASP A 20 23.71 12.89 1.37
C ASP A 20 22.29 12.70 0.82
N TRP A 21 22.01 13.37 -0.29
CA TRP A 21 20.72 13.29 -0.98
C TRP A 21 20.35 11.84 -1.36
N ARG A 22 21.31 10.94 -1.54
CA ARG A 22 21.05 9.53 -1.92
C ARG A 22 20.39 8.76 -0.78
N ILE A 23 20.69 9.13 0.46
CA ILE A 23 20.09 8.57 1.66
C ILE A 23 18.77 9.28 1.98
N VAL A 24 18.76 10.61 1.90
CA VAL A 24 17.58 11.42 2.27
C VAL A 24 16.42 11.24 1.28
N THR A 25 16.69 11.17 -0.03
CA THR A 25 15.63 11.16 -1.05
C THR A 25 14.69 9.97 -0.89
N PRO A 26 15.14 8.71 -0.80
CA PRO A 26 14.23 7.59 -0.63
C PRO A 26 13.48 7.64 0.70
N ILE A 27 14.12 8.12 1.78
CA ILE A 27 13.49 8.29 3.10
C ILE A 27 12.34 9.28 3.04
N VAL A 28 12.57 10.45 2.43
CA VAL A 28 11.55 11.49 2.26
C VAL A 28 10.44 10.99 1.34
N VAL A 29 10.79 10.35 0.23
CA VAL A 29 9.80 9.75 -0.68
C VAL A 29 8.91 8.76 0.07
N LEU A 30 9.49 7.83 0.83
CA LEU A 30 8.70 6.86 1.60
C LEU A 30 7.87 7.54 2.70
N ALA A 31 8.44 8.51 3.43
CA ALA A 31 7.75 9.20 4.51
C ALA A 31 6.57 10.07 4.04
N PHE A 32 6.57 10.56 2.78
CA PHE A 32 5.48 11.37 2.23
C PHE A 32 4.54 10.57 1.32
N LEU A 33 5.08 9.75 0.42
CA LEU A 33 4.32 9.04 -0.61
C LEU A 33 3.51 7.88 -0.02
N LEU A 34 4.09 7.10 0.90
CA LEU A 34 3.42 5.93 1.47
C LEU A 34 2.16 6.29 2.26
N PRO A 35 2.17 7.28 3.18
CA PRO A 35 0.95 7.76 3.83
C PRO A 35 -0.16 8.14 2.85
N LEU A 36 0.22 8.88 1.81
CA LEU A 36 -0.70 9.43 0.83
C LEU A 36 -1.36 8.33 0.00
N LEU A 37 -0.56 7.33 -0.39
CA LEU A 37 -1.04 6.13 -1.05
C LEU A 37 -2.02 5.34 -0.19
N LEU A 38 -1.70 5.14 1.09
CA LEU A 38 -2.55 4.34 1.98
C LEU A 38 -3.86 5.06 2.33
N VAL A 39 -3.85 6.39 2.47
CA VAL A 39 -5.09 7.18 2.64
C VAL A 39 -5.91 7.21 1.34
N ALA A 40 -5.26 7.26 0.17
CA ALA A 40 -6.00 7.11 -1.09
C ALA A 40 -6.62 5.69 -1.21
N ALA A 41 -5.88 4.67 -0.78
CA ALA A 41 -6.32 3.29 -0.81
C ALA A 41 -7.40 2.97 0.23
N SER A 42 -7.48 3.68 1.36
CA SER A 42 -8.50 3.41 2.39
C SER A 42 -9.92 3.53 1.84
N ASN A 43 -10.14 4.41 0.87
CA ASN A 43 -11.45 4.59 0.24
C ASN A 43 -11.83 3.40 -0.63
N LEU A 44 -10.85 2.78 -1.29
CA LEU A 44 -11.02 1.52 -2.01
C LEU A 44 -11.28 0.37 -1.04
N VAL A 45 -10.60 0.31 0.10
CA VAL A 45 -10.78 -0.77 1.09
C VAL A 45 -12.17 -0.72 1.75
N VAL A 46 -12.63 0.47 2.17
CA VAL A 46 -13.96 0.64 2.78
C VAL A 46 -15.07 0.21 1.82
N THR A 47 -14.95 0.57 0.55
CA THR A 47 -15.94 0.24 -0.48
C THR A 47 -15.85 -1.22 -0.92
N PHE A 48 -14.65 -1.81 -0.96
CA PHE A 48 -14.42 -3.16 -1.43
C PHE A 48 -14.76 -4.25 -0.39
N VAL A 49 -14.49 -4.00 0.89
CA VAL A 49 -14.70 -4.98 1.96
C VAL A 49 -16.17 -5.07 2.37
N ALA A 50 -16.98 -4.03 2.06
CA ALA A 50 -18.40 -3.92 2.42
C ALA A 50 -18.72 -4.12 3.92
N ASP A 51 -17.70 -4.10 4.79
CA ASP A 51 -17.79 -4.17 6.25
C ASP A 51 -16.99 -3.02 6.86
N GLN A 52 -17.70 -2.04 7.42
CA GLN A 52 -17.10 -0.88 8.09
C GLN A 52 -16.26 -1.28 9.30
N ARG A 53 -16.60 -2.36 10.00
CA ARG A 53 -15.85 -2.80 11.20
C ARG A 53 -14.46 -3.31 10.84
N LEU A 54 -14.34 -4.01 9.72
CA LEU A 54 -13.07 -4.49 9.23
C LEU A 54 -12.20 -3.31 8.76
N ALA A 55 -12.79 -2.32 8.08
CA ALA A 55 -12.09 -1.10 7.69
C ALA A 55 -11.55 -0.31 8.90
N GLU A 56 -12.33 -0.16 9.97
CA GLU A 56 -11.90 0.48 11.22
C GLU A 56 -10.70 -0.23 11.86
N ARG A 57 -10.62 -1.56 11.74
CA ARG A 57 -9.52 -2.39 12.27
C ARG A 57 -8.25 -2.37 11.40
N LEU A 58 -8.37 -2.11 10.10
CA LEU A 58 -7.21 -2.04 9.20
C LEU A 58 -6.46 -0.71 9.28
N VAL A 59 -7.11 0.36 9.67
CA VAL A 59 -6.51 1.69 9.76
C VAL A 59 -5.33 1.77 10.76
N PRO A 60 -5.42 1.24 12.00
CA PRO A 60 -4.29 1.19 12.90
C PRO A 60 -3.13 0.34 12.40
N PHE A 61 -3.43 -0.73 11.67
CA PHE A 61 -2.41 -1.54 11.00
C PHE A 61 -1.71 -0.77 9.87
N ALA A 62 -2.45 -0.02 9.06
CA ALA A 62 -1.88 0.85 8.03
C ALA A 62 -0.96 1.92 8.66
N ALA A 63 -1.34 2.51 9.79
CA ALA A 63 -0.50 3.45 10.52
C ALA A 63 0.81 2.81 11.01
N LEU A 64 0.74 1.57 11.53
CA LEU A 64 1.93 0.80 11.93
C LEU A 64 2.87 0.55 10.74
N LEU A 65 2.31 0.15 9.60
CA LEU A 65 3.07 -0.08 8.36
C LEU A 65 3.77 1.20 7.89
N VAL A 66 3.06 2.33 7.91
CA VAL A 66 3.60 3.65 7.56
C VAL A 66 4.79 4.04 8.45
N GLY A 67 4.71 3.75 9.75
CA GLY A 67 5.82 4.01 10.68
C GLY A 67 7.00 3.07 10.45
N PHE A 68 6.73 1.78 10.24
CA PHE A 68 7.77 0.76 10.13
C PHE A 68 8.62 0.85 8.85
N VAL A 69 7.99 1.08 7.69
CA VAL A 69 8.69 0.98 6.39
C VAL A 69 9.84 1.99 6.25
N PRO A 70 9.68 3.31 6.51
CA PRO A 70 10.79 4.26 6.42
C PRO A 70 11.91 3.98 7.44
N ALA A 71 11.55 3.51 8.64
CA ALA A 71 12.54 3.12 9.66
C ALA A 71 13.36 1.91 9.21
N SER A 72 12.72 0.91 8.59
CA SER A 72 13.40 -0.27 8.04
C SER A 72 14.40 0.08 6.94
N PHE A 73 14.08 1.07 6.11
CA PHE A 73 15.00 1.55 5.08
C PHE A 73 16.21 2.28 5.68
N SER A 74 15.97 3.09 6.71
CA SER A 74 17.02 3.83 7.41
C SER A 74 17.96 2.92 8.23
N LEU A 75 17.59 1.64 8.46
CA LEU A 75 18.43 0.66 9.16
C LEU A 75 19.79 0.44 8.49
N ILE A 76 19.85 0.57 7.15
CA ILE A 76 21.09 0.42 6.38
C ILE A 76 22.14 1.41 6.88
N THR A 77 21.75 2.66 7.14
CA THR A 77 22.68 3.68 7.67
C THR A 77 23.20 3.35 9.06
N ALA A 78 22.41 2.67 9.89
CA ALA A 78 22.85 2.24 11.22
C ALA A 78 23.86 1.09 11.14
N LEU A 79 23.69 0.18 10.19
CA LEU A 79 24.61 -0.92 9.91
C LEU A 79 25.95 -0.45 9.31
N GLU A 80 25.92 0.66 8.57
CA GLU A 80 27.13 1.27 8.00
C GLU A 80 27.88 2.15 9.02
N SER A 81 27.37 2.40 10.23
CA SER A 81 27.95 3.43 11.11
C SER A 81 29.40 3.15 11.52
N PHE A 82 29.75 1.92 11.90
CA PHE A 82 31.14 1.53 12.19
C PHE A 82 31.80 0.84 11.00
N VAL A 83 31.09 -0.03 10.30
CA VAL A 83 31.66 -0.79 9.17
C VAL A 83 31.98 0.12 8.00
N GLY A 84 31.14 1.13 7.75
CA GLY A 84 31.35 2.10 6.69
C GLY A 84 32.55 3.00 6.94
N GLU A 85 32.77 3.44 8.17
CA GLU A 85 33.99 4.19 8.53
C GLU A 85 35.24 3.32 8.47
N ARG A 86 35.11 2.03 8.81
CA ARG A 86 36.19 1.05 8.66
C ARG A 86 36.59 0.91 7.19
N GLU A 87 35.62 0.72 6.30
CA GLU A 87 35.88 0.56 4.87
C GLU A 87 36.42 1.84 4.21
N ARG A 88 36.10 3.02 4.78
CA ARG A 88 36.64 4.32 4.35
C ARG A 88 38.02 4.62 4.94
N ASN A 89 38.59 3.73 5.75
CA ASN A 89 39.83 3.95 6.51
C ASN A 89 39.79 5.22 7.38
N THR A 90 38.62 5.59 7.89
CA THR A 90 38.45 6.76 8.78
C THR A 90 38.28 6.37 10.24
N LEU A 91 38.09 5.08 10.53
CA LEU A 91 37.84 4.55 11.87
C LEU A 91 38.99 4.85 12.85
N GLU A 92 40.24 4.71 12.42
CA GLU A 92 41.43 5.00 13.24
C GLU A 92 41.44 6.45 13.75
N SER A 93 41.09 7.39 12.87
CA SER A 93 41.00 8.80 13.24
C SER A 93 39.91 9.08 14.28
N LEU A 94 38.82 8.31 14.24
CA LEU A 94 37.73 8.41 15.21
C LEU A 94 38.12 7.77 16.56
N LEU A 95 38.79 6.61 16.52
CA LEU A 95 39.23 5.88 17.72
C LEU A 95 40.42 6.57 18.42
N ALA A 96 41.19 7.39 17.71
CA ALA A 96 42.27 8.21 18.26
C ALA A 96 41.76 9.47 19.01
N MET A 97 40.47 9.81 18.90
CA MET A 97 39.91 10.95 19.64
C MET A 97 39.95 10.68 21.15
N PRO A 98 40.22 11.70 21.99
CA PRO A 98 40.31 11.56 23.45
C PRO A 98 38.90 11.46 24.08
N LEU A 99 38.12 10.48 23.65
CA LEU A 99 36.76 10.20 24.08
C LEU A 99 36.69 8.81 24.73
N GLY A 100 35.81 8.65 25.72
CA GLY A 100 35.55 7.35 26.31
C GLY A 100 34.74 6.46 25.37
N ASP A 101 35.00 5.16 25.39
CA ASP A 101 34.33 4.13 24.57
C ASP A 101 32.80 4.21 24.64
N ARG A 102 32.26 4.47 25.84
CA ARG A 102 30.82 4.67 26.05
C ARG A 102 30.27 5.92 25.36
N ALA A 103 31.02 7.02 25.40
CA ALA A 103 30.61 8.27 24.77
C ALA A 103 30.65 8.15 23.24
N LEU A 104 31.63 7.41 22.71
CA LEU A 104 31.72 7.11 21.29
C LEU A 104 30.55 6.23 20.82
N TYR A 105 30.31 5.10 21.50
CA TYR A 105 29.21 4.19 21.17
C TYR A 105 27.85 4.90 21.26
N LEU A 106 27.58 5.63 22.34
CA LEU A 106 26.32 6.36 22.50
C LEU A 106 26.16 7.49 21.48
N GLY A 107 27.25 8.18 21.13
CA GLY A 107 27.27 9.19 20.07
C GLY A 107 26.78 8.63 18.73
N LYS A 108 27.38 7.50 18.30
CA LYS A 108 27.03 6.74 17.09
C LYS A 108 25.63 6.15 17.14
N PHE A 109 25.22 5.63 18.29
CA PHE A 109 23.88 5.06 18.45
C PHE A 109 22.80 6.14 18.28
N VAL A 110 22.97 7.31 18.93
CA VAL A 110 21.99 8.39 18.86
C VAL A 110 21.94 9.02 17.47
N SER A 111 23.07 9.20 16.78
CA SER A 111 23.07 9.65 15.37
C SER A 111 22.38 8.65 14.45
N ALA A 112 22.69 7.36 14.59
CA ALA A 112 22.06 6.29 13.80
C ALA A 112 20.56 6.16 14.07
N LEU A 113 20.09 6.49 15.29
CA LEU A 113 18.67 6.47 15.64
C LEU A 113 17.88 7.66 15.07
N ALA A 114 18.53 8.80 14.87
CA ALA A 114 17.85 10.04 14.51
C ALA A 114 17.08 9.91 13.18
N THR A 115 17.70 9.37 12.14
CA THR A 115 17.09 9.27 10.80
C THR A 115 15.91 8.28 10.72
N PRO A 116 16.03 7.03 11.19
CA PRO A 116 14.91 6.08 11.25
C PRO A 116 13.74 6.58 12.10
N LEU A 117 14.03 7.24 13.22
CA LEU A 117 12.99 7.73 14.12
C LEU A 117 12.30 8.96 13.54
N ALA A 118 13.05 9.95 13.03
CA ALA A 118 12.45 11.15 12.44
C ALA A 118 11.56 10.81 11.24
N SER A 119 12.01 9.90 10.37
CA SER A 119 11.25 9.49 9.19
C SER A 119 9.97 8.72 9.53
N SER A 120 10.01 7.79 10.48
CA SER A 120 8.83 7.04 10.92
C SER A 120 7.78 7.92 11.61
N MET A 121 8.23 8.83 12.50
CA MET A 121 7.34 9.77 13.18
C MET A 121 6.71 10.75 12.20
N ALA A 122 7.49 11.28 11.24
CA ALA A 122 6.97 12.14 10.18
C ALA A 122 5.92 11.41 9.34
N ALA A 123 6.21 10.19 8.90
CA ALA A 123 5.30 9.39 8.09
C ALA A 123 3.98 9.10 8.82
N MET A 124 4.05 8.67 10.09
CA MET A 124 2.85 8.43 10.90
C MET A 124 2.03 9.71 11.11
N THR A 125 2.70 10.83 11.38
CA THR A 125 2.02 12.12 11.57
C THR A 125 1.28 12.51 10.29
N ILE A 126 1.96 12.45 9.14
CA ILE A 126 1.38 12.73 7.83
C ILE A 126 0.18 11.82 7.57
N PHE A 127 0.31 10.51 7.82
CA PHE A 127 -0.81 9.57 7.64
C PHE A 127 -2.01 9.91 8.52
N THR A 128 -1.80 10.13 9.82
CA THR A 128 -2.90 10.45 10.74
C THR A 128 -3.60 11.77 10.41
N VAL A 129 -2.85 12.80 10.02
CA VAL A 129 -3.39 14.10 9.61
C VAL A 129 -4.15 13.98 8.29
N LEU A 130 -3.56 13.32 7.29
CA LEU A 130 -4.22 13.11 6.00
C LEU A 130 -5.51 12.30 6.16
N LEU A 131 -5.51 11.28 7.00
CA LEU A 131 -6.70 10.48 7.27
C LEU A 131 -7.78 11.28 7.99
N ALA A 132 -7.40 12.11 8.98
CA ALA A 132 -8.33 12.97 9.68
C ALA A 132 -8.99 14.02 8.76
N LEU A 133 -8.26 14.49 7.73
CA LEU A 133 -8.77 15.43 6.75
C LEU A 133 -9.62 14.75 5.65
N ALA A 134 -9.22 13.56 5.20
CA ALA A 134 -9.87 12.86 4.10
C ALA A 134 -11.11 12.07 4.54
N GLU A 135 -11.02 11.34 5.65
CA GLU A 135 -12.08 10.45 6.15
C GLU A 135 -12.26 10.63 7.67
N PRO A 136 -12.86 11.76 8.12
CA PRO A 136 -12.97 12.08 9.54
C PRO A 136 -13.71 11.00 10.35
N THR A 137 -14.75 10.40 9.78
CA THR A 137 -15.55 9.36 10.43
C THR A 137 -14.72 8.10 10.70
N LEU A 138 -13.93 7.68 9.73
CA LEU A 138 -13.04 6.51 9.84
C LEU A 138 -11.91 6.80 10.84
N TYR A 139 -11.37 8.01 10.82
CA TYR A 139 -10.35 8.45 11.77
C TYR A 139 -10.84 8.38 13.22
N PHE A 140 -11.97 9.01 13.54
CA PHE A 140 -12.46 9.05 14.93
C PHE A 140 -12.92 7.66 15.42
N ALA A 141 -13.37 6.77 14.53
CA ALA A 141 -13.72 5.40 14.88
C ALA A 141 -12.48 4.53 15.17
N ALA A 142 -11.46 4.61 14.32
CA ALA A 142 -10.27 3.80 14.43
C ALA A 142 -9.24 4.33 15.46
N MET A 143 -9.00 5.65 15.45
CA MET A 143 -7.86 6.32 16.12
C MET A 143 -8.30 7.07 17.38
N THR A 144 -8.49 6.33 18.48
CA THR A 144 -8.63 6.96 19.79
C THR A 144 -7.26 7.42 20.31
N LEU A 145 -7.23 8.45 21.15
CA LEU A 145 -6.00 8.98 21.75
C LEU A 145 -5.09 7.90 22.39
N PRO A 146 -5.59 6.94 23.19
CA PRO A 146 -4.74 5.88 23.75
C PRO A 146 -4.21 4.92 22.68
N ARG A 147 -4.99 4.61 21.63
CA ARG A 147 -4.53 3.75 20.51
C ARG A 147 -3.43 4.45 19.73
N LEU A 148 -3.61 5.73 19.42
CA LEU A 148 -2.60 6.53 18.73
C LEU A 148 -1.30 6.59 19.55
N ALA A 149 -1.38 6.94 20.83
CA ALA A 149 -0.20 6.96 21.71
C ALA A 149 0.54 5.62 21.76
N LEU A 150 -0.21 4.51 21.84
CA LEU A 150 0.35 3.16 21.80
C LEU A 150 1.04 2.85 20.47
N LEU A 151 0.45 3.21 19.32
CA LEU A 151 1.08 2.99 18.01
C LEU A 151 2.40 3.77 17.89
N TYR A 152 2.44 5.02 18.35
CA TYR A 152 3.68 5.81 18.37
C TYR A 152 4.74 5.15 19.26
N LEU A 153 4.36 4.73 20.46
CA LEU A 153 5.27 4.05 21.38
C LEU A 153 5.79 2.73 20.80
N LEU A 154 4.92 1.94 20.18
CA LEU A 154 5.28 0.69 19.52
C LEU A 154 6.32 0.93 18.42
N VAL A 155 6.09 1.88 17.51
CA VAL A 155 7.03 2.20 16.43
C VAL A 155 8.37 2.72 16.98
N ILE A 156 8.34 3.55 18.03
CA ILE A 156 9.57 4.00 18.73
C ILE A 156 10.34 2.79 19.29
N SER A 157 9.67 1.88 20.00
CA SER A 157 10.30 0.67 20.55
C SER A 157 10.88 -0.22 19.44
N MET A 158 10.18 -0.37 18.33
CA MET A 158 10.65 -1.13 17.18
C MET A 158 11.91 -0.51 16.57
N ALA A 159 11.90 0.81 16.32
CA ALA A 159 13.05 1.54 15.79
C ALA A 159 14.27 1.43 16.73
N LEU A 160 14.06 1.50 18.04
CA LEU A 160 15.11 1.33 19.04
C LEU A 160 15.74 -0.07 19.00
N VAL A 161 14.92 -1.14 18.97
CA VAL A 161 15.43 -2.52 18.87
C VAL A 161 16.24 -2.69 17.58
N MET A 162 15.71 -2.20 16.47
CA MET A 162 16.36 -2.29 15.16
C MET A 162 17.72 -1.60 15.13
N VAL A 163 17.77 -0.34 15.55
CA VAL A 163 19.00 0.46 15.53
C VAL A 163 20.00 -0.05 16.56
N ALA A 164 19.55 -0.45 17.76
CA ALA A 164 20.44 -1.00 18.77
C ALA A 164 21.08 -2.31 18.28
N GLY A 165 20.28 -3.21 17.72
CA GLY A 165 20.78 -4.44 17.10
C GLY A 165 21.76 -4.15 15.96
N ALA A 166 21.44 -3.20 15.08
CA ALA A 166 22.28 -2.83 13.94
C ALA A 166 23.63 -2.25 14.36
N VAL A 167 23.67 -1.37 15.35
CA VAL A 167 24.92 -0.75 15.81
C VAL A 167 25.81 -1.78 16.51
N VAL A 168 25.24 -2.69 17.31
CA VAL A 168 25.98 -3.83 17.91
C VAL A 168 26.56 -4.73 16.83
N ILE A 169 25.74 -5.12 15.86
CA ILE A 169 26.14 -5.96 14.74
C ILE A 169 27.22 -5.26 13.90
N SER A 170 27.05 -3.96 13.63
CA SER A 170 28.02 -3.13 12.92
C SER A 170 29.37 -3.04 13.64
N SER A 171 29.42 -3.07 14.97
CA SER A 171 30.71 -3.04 15.69
C SER A 171 31.47 -4.38 15.62
N HIS A 172 30.79 -5.48 15.30
CA HIS A 172 31.40 -6.82 15.27
C HIS A 172 31.71 -7.34 13.87
N ILE A 173 31.18 -6.70 12.83
CA ILE A 173 31.36 -7.12 11.44
C ILE A 173 32.46 -6.31 10.76
N THR A 174 33.14 -6.93 9.80
CA THR A 174 34.34 -6.39 9.16
C THR A 174 34.11 -5.79 7.78
N SER A 175 33.00 -6.09 7.10
CA SER A 175 32.72 -5.63 5.73
C SER A 175 31.29 -5.16 5.57
N ILE A 176 31.07 -4.12 4.75
CA ILE A 176 29.72 -3.58 4.50
C ILE A 176 28.83 -4.67 3.90
N ARG A 177 29.41 -5.54 3.06
CA ARG A 177 28.73 -6.72 2.52
C ARG A 177 28.13 -7.59 3.61
N ALA A 178 28.94 -8.01 4.59
CA ALA A 178 28.45 -8.85 5.68
C ALA A 178 27.44 -8.09 6.56
N ALA A 179 27.59 -6.77 6.73
CA ALA A 179 26.65 -5.95 7.49
C ALA A 179 25.26 -5.90 6.81
N ASN A 180 25.22 -5.74 5.48
CA ASN A 180 23.99 -5.76 4.70
C ASN A 180 23.30 -7.13 4.75
N LEU A 181 24.06 -8.23 4.66
CA LEU A 181 23.51 -9.58 4.87
C LEU A 181 22.95 -9.75 6.29
N MET A 182 23.57 -9.14 7.28
CA MET A 182 23.13 -9.19 8.67
C MET A 182 21.90 -8.32 8.98
N SER A 183 21.57 -7.36 8.10
CA SER A 183 20.32 -6.59 8.17
C SER A 183 19.09 -7.48 8.16
N ALA A 184 19.09 -8.55 7.36
CA ALA A 184 17.97 -9.49 7.28
C ALA A 184 17.68 -10.16 8.63
N PHE A 185 18.71 -10.42 9.46
CA PHE A 185 18.54 -11.00 10.79
C PHE A 185 17.91 -10.03 11.80
N ILE A 186 17.94 -8.72 11.53
CA ILE A 186 17.24 -7.71 12.32
C ILE A 186 15.84 -7.48 11.75
N LEU A 187 15.73 -7.33 10.43
CA LEU A 187 14.47 -7.02 9.75
C LEU A 187 13.44 -8.15 9.87
N LEU A 188 13.86 -9.41 9.80
CA LEU A 188 12.94 -10.55 9.84
C LEU A 188 12.22 -10.69 11.19
N PRO A 189 12.89 -10.71 12.36
CA PRO A 189 12.20 -10.71 13.65
C PRO A 189 11.30 -9.49 13.83
N MET A 190 11.69 -8.33 13.30
CA MET A 190 10.91 -7.11 13.40
C MET A 190 9.70 -7.12 12.48
N ALA A 191 9.79 -7.69 11.28
CA ALA A 191 8.65 -7.94 10.42
C ALA A 191 7.67 -8.93 11.09
N ALA A 192 8.17 -9.99 11.73
CA ALA A 192 7.34 -10.88 12.53
C ALA A 192 6.65 -10.13 13.68
N ALA A 193 7.35 -9.23 14.36
CA ALA A 193 6.75 -8.36 15.37
C ALA A 193 5.65 -7.45 14.78
N VAL A 194 5.86 -6.84 13.61
CA VAL A 194 4.80 -6.08 12.90
C VAL A 194 3.58 -6.96 12.64
N GLN A 195 3.77 -8.20 12.18
CA GLN A 195 2.66 -9.10 11.89
C GLN A 195 1.91 -9.56 13.15
N THR A 196 2.63 -9.83 14.24
CA THR A 196 2.01 -10.13 15.54
C THR A 196 1.21 -8.92 16.06
N ALA A 197 1.75 -7.70 15.92
CA ALA A 197 1.03 -6.48 16.26
C ALA A 197 -0.22 -6.29 15.39
N ALA A 198 -0.11 -6.55 14.08
CA ALA A 198 -1.24 -6.51 13.15
C ALA A 198 -2.34 -7.49 13.56
N PHE A 199 -1.96 -8.72 13.90
CA PHE A 199 -2.86 -9.75 14.40
C PHE A 199 -3.60 -9.29 15.67
N PHE A 200 -2.89 -8.71 16.65
CA PHE A 200 -3.54 -8.17 17.85
C PHE A 200 -4.47 -6.99 17.55
N ILE A 201 -4.08 -6.09 16.64
CA ILE A 201 -4.91 -4.95 16.20
C ILE A 201 -6.22 -5.45 15.55
N ILE A 202 -6.12 -6.41 14.63
CA ILE A 202 -7.28 -6.94 13.89
C ILE A 202 -8.24 -7.69 14.83
N ASN A 203 -7.72 -8.34 15.87
CA ASN A 203 -8.52 -9.04 16.88
C ASN A 203 -8.94 -8.14 18.07
N ASP A 204 -8.72 -6.82 17.99
CA ASP A 204 -9.06 -5.83 19.03
C ASP A 204 -8.37 -6.11 20.41
N GLN A 205 -7.23 -6.80 20.40
CA GLN A 205 -6.45 -7.20 21.58
C GLN A 205 -5.40 -6.15 21.99
N TRP A 206 -5.84 -4.94 22.31
CA TRP A 206 -4.95 -3.81 22.64
C TRP A 206 -4.08 -4.03 23.88
N THR A 207 -4.52 -4.84 24.85
CA THR A 207 -3.74 -5.16 26.06
C THR A 207 -2.48 -5.97 25.74
N LEU A 208 -2.58 -6.94 24.83
CA LEU A 208 -1.42 -7.71 24.37
C LEU A 208 -0.43 -6.83 23.60
N LEU A 209 -0.93 -5.81 22.90
CA LEU A 209 -0.10 -4.84 22.20
C LEU A 209 0.71 -3.94 23.16
N TRP A 210 0.14 -3.57 24.31
CA TRP A 210 0.89 -2.89 25.39
C TRP A 210 2.00 -3.78 25.96
N LEU A 211 1.70 -5.05 26.25
CA LEU A 211 2.70 -6.01 26.75
C LEU A 211 3.83 -6.22 25.74
N MET A 212 3.49 -6.37 24.46
CA MET A 212 4.45 -6.47 23.38
C MET A 212 5.35 -5.23 23.29
N THR A 213 4.76 -4.04 23.38
CA THR A 213 5.50 -2.76 23.36
C THR A 213 6.47 -2.67 24.55
N ALA A 214 6.01 -3.05 25.75
CA ALA A 214 6.86 -3.11 26.94
C ALA A 214 8.00 -4.14 26.78
N GLY A 215 7.72 -5.31 26.22
CA GLY A 215 8.72 -6.33 25.92
C GLY A 215 9.79 -5.84 24.94
N LEU A 216 9.38 -5.16 23.85
CA LEU A 216 10.31 -4.55 22.90
C LEU A 216 11.14 -3.43 23.54
N ALA A 217 10.56 -2.62 24.43
CA ALA A 217 11.30 -1.59 25.16
C ALA A 217 12.37 -2.20 26.09
N VAL A 218 12.04 -3.29 26.80
CA VAL A 218 13.02 -4.04 27.62
C VAL A 218 14.12 -4.64 26.75
N LEU A 219 13.78 -5.24 25.62
CA LEU A 219 14.74 -5.76 24.66
C LEU A 219 15.67 -4.67 24.12
N ALA A 220 15.13 -3.50 23.77
CA ALA A 220 15.91 -2.35 23.33
C ALA A 220 16.91 -1.90 24.39
N CYS A 221 16.46 -1.73 25.65
CA CYS A 221 17.35 -1.40 26.77
C CYS A 221 18.44 -2.47 26.97
N GLY A 222 18.09 -3.75 26.83
CA GLY A 222 19.03 -4.87 26.88
C GLY A 222 20.09 -4.79 25.78
N LEU A 223 19.69 -4.57 24.52
CA LEU A 223 20.59 -4.46 23.38
C LEU A 223 21.52 -3.24 23.49
N VAL A 224 20.99 -2.08 23.90
CA VAL A 224 21.82 -0.88 24.13
C VAL A 224 22.85 -1.15 25.24
N ARG A 225 22.44 -1.81 26.32
CA ARG A 225 23.35 -2.18 27.41
C ARG A 225 24.42 -3.17 26.96
N ILE A 226 24.05 -4.20 26.19
CA ILE A 226 24.99 -5.16 25.60
C ILE A 226 25.99 -4.42 24.73
N GLY A 227 25.51 -3.54 23.84
CA GLY A 227 26.38 -2.75 22.97
C GLY A 227 27.40 -1.91 23.72
N VAL A 228 26.95 -1.13 24.71
CA VAL A 228 27.83 -0.29 25.55
C VAL A 228 28.88 -1.11 26.32
N VAL A 229 28.57 -2.35 26.71
CA VAL A 229 29.49 -3.23 27.44
C VAL A 229 30.43 -3.98 26.49
N SER A 230 29.94 -4.42 25.33
CA SER A 230 30.70 -5.16 24.33
C SER A 230 31.65 -4.29 23.51
N PHE A 231 31.39 -2.98 23.46
CA PHE A 231 32.19 -2.06 22.67
C PHE A 231 33.53 -1.78 23.37
N SER A 232 34.61 -2.26 22.76
CA SER A 232 35.99 -1.94 23.14
C SER A 232 36.76 -1.50 21.90
N ARG A 233 37.36 -0.31 21.95
CA ARG A 233 38.17 0.24 20.84
C ARG A 233 39.33 -0.69 20.43
N GLU A 234 39.93 -1.36 21.40
CA GLU A 234 41.09 -2.25 21.20
C GLU A 234 40.69 -3.56 20.51
N GLU A 235 39.49 -4.06 20.79
CA GLU A 235 38.98 -5.29 20.16
C GLU A 235 38.63 -5.05 18.69
N ILE A 236 38.15 -3.86 18.35
CA ILE A 236 37.82 -3.50 16.97
C ILE A 236 39.09 -3.42 16.11
N LEU A 237 40.19 -2.90 16.66
CA LEU A 237 41.51 -2.78 15.99
C LEU A 237 42.25 -4.13 15.90
N SER A 238 42.29 -4.91 16.98
CA SER A 238 43.01 -6.20 17.02
C SER A 238 42.46 -7.27 16.07
N ARG A 239 41.19 -7.17 15.65
CA ARG A 239 40.57 -8.06 14.64
C ARG A 239 41.18 -7.92 13.24
N GLU A 240 42.01 -6.92 12.99
CA GLU A 240 42.77 -6.77 11.75
C GLU A 240 43.85 -7.86 11.57
N GLN A 241 44.44 -8.34 12.67
CA GLN A 241 45.59 -9.25 12.64
C GLN A 241 45.21 -10.74 12.57
N LEU A 242 43.98 -11.12 12.92
CA LEU A 242 43.54 -12.52 12.97
C LEU A 242 42.98 -13.06 11.64
N GLN A 243 43.03 -12.30 10.55
CA GLN A 243 42.52 -12.71 9.23
C GLN A 243 43.47 -13.61 8.42
N GLY A 244 44.22 -14.47 9.11
CA GLY A 244 44.90 -15.61 8.48
C GLY A 244 44.01 -16.86 8.54
N GLN A 245 43.42 -17.24 7.41
CA GLN A 245 43.03 -18.62 7.07
C GLN A 245 42.00 -19.32 8.00
N PHE A 246 40.72 -18.97 7.89
CA PHE A 246 39.64 -19.95 8.12
C PHE A 246 38.90 -20.24 6.81
N GLY A 247 39.58 -20.98 5.93
CA GLY A 247 38.90 -21.70 4.86
C GLY A 247 38.45 -23.05 5.40
N LEU A 248 37.15 -23.26 5.61
CA LEU A 248 36.64 -24.63 5.74
C LEU A 248 36.94 -25.35 4.42
N ARG A 249 38.01 -26.15 4.42
CA ARG A 249 38.29 -27.15 3.38
C ARG A 249 37.30 -28.31 3.54
N LEU A 250 35.99 -28.05 3.43
CA LEU A 250 34.98 -29.13 3.40
C LEU A 250 34.92 -29.82 2.03
N PHE A 251 35.47 -29.19 1.00
CA PHE A 251 35.73 -29.84 -0.27
C PHE A 251 37.20 -29.69 -0.60
N GLY A 252 37.94 -30.81 -0.51
CA GLY A 252 39.33 -30.90 -0.92
C GLY A 252 39.49 -30.68 -2.41
N ALA A 253 39.45 -29.43 -2.87
CA ALA A 253 39.94 -29.06 -4.18
C ALA A 253 41.48 -29.07 -4.13
N LYS A 254 42.07 -30.24 -4.38
CA LYS A 254 43.47 -30.31 -4.82
C LYS A 254 43.62 -29.37 -6.00
N GLY A 255 44.48 -28.37 -5.85
CA GLY A 255 44.91 -27.49 -6.91
C GLY A 255 45.50 -28.32 -8.06
N GLY A 256 44.67 -28.58 -9.06
CA GLY A 256 45.10 -28.83 -10.41
C GLY A 256 44.40 -27.78 -11.25
N SER A 257 45.16 -27.04 -12.05
CA SER A 257 44.60 -26.28 -13.16
C SER A 257 43.93 -27.27 -14.11
N ARG A 258 42.70 -27.70 -13.80
CA ARG A 258 41.85 -28.31 -14.79
C ARG A 258 41.52 -27.17 -15.74
N SER A 259 42.25 -27.13 -16.85
CA SER A 259 41.77 -26.48 -18.06
C SER A 259 40.32 -26.90 -18.22
N LEU A 260 39.43 -25.91 -18.08
CA LEU A 260 38.01 -26.11 -18.39
C LEU A 260 37.97 -26.73 -19.79
N PRO A 261 37.24 -27.84 -20.00
CA PRO A 261 37.02 -28.39 -21.34
C PRO A 261 36.69 -27.27 -22.31
N SER A 262 37.18 -27.33 -23.54
CA SER A 262 36.71 -26.45 -24.62
C SER A 262 35.20 -26.65 -24.76
N PHE A 263 34.41 -25.76 -24.16
CA PHE A 263 32.97 -25.95 -24.00
C PHE A 263 32.23 -25.45 -25.24
N VAL A 264 31.49 -26.37 -25.86
CA VAL A 264 30.48 -26.10 -26.89
C VAL A 264 29.17 -25.79 -26.16
N GLY A 265 28.90 -24.50 -25.90
CA GLY A 265 27.67 -24.04 -25.27
C GLY A 265 27.44 -22.57 -25.61
N SER A 266 26.19 -22.08 -25.47
CA SER A 266 25.93 -20.65 -25.66
C SER A 266 26.78 -19.85 -24.66
N PRO A 267 27.40 -18.72 -25.07
CA PRO A 267 28.26 -17.93 -24.19
C PRO A 267 27.60 -17.53 -22.86
N ALA A 268 26.29 -17.29 -22.90
CA ALA A 268 25.47 -17.02 -21.72
C ALA A 268 25.51 -18.14 -20.67
N LEU A 269 25.52 -19.41 -21.10
CA LEU A 269 25.49 -20.57 -20.22
C LEU A 269 26.84 -20.80 -19.51
N VAL A 270 27.94 -20.45 -20.18
CA VAL A 270 29.29 -20.49 -19.59
C VAL A 270 29.41 -19.47 -18.46
N ILE A 271 28.96 -18.23 -18.70
CA ILE A 271 28.93 -17.17 -17.70
C ILE A 271 28.01 -17.58 -16.54
N MET A 272 26.80 -18.04 -16.87
CA MET A 272 25.83 -18.49 -15.88
C MET A 272 26.44 -19.54 -14.94
N ARG A 273 27.10 -20.56 -15.50
CA ARG A 273 27.72 -21.63 -14.70
C ARG A 273 28.86 -21.10 -13.83
N ARG A 274 29.70 -20.22 -14.34
CA ARG A 274 30.79 -19.59 -13.57
C ARG A 274 30.22 -18.85 -12.36
N GLU A 275 29.26 -17.96 -12.58
CA GLU A 275 28.62 -17.16 -11.54
C GLU A 275 27.93 -18.03 -10.49
N LEU A 276 27.21 -19.08 -10.93
CA LEU A 276 26.57 -20.03 -10.03
C LEU A 276 27.57 -20.77 -9.14
N VAL A 277 28.70 -21.20 -9.70
CA VAL A 277 29.75 -21.86 -8.91
C VAL A 277 30.37 -20.90 -7.91
N GLU A 278 30.59 -19.63 -8.28
CA GLU A 278 31.10 -18.62 -7.35
C GLU A 278 30.11 -18.37 -6.20
N MET A 279 28.82 -18.17 -6.50
CA MET A 279 27.78 -17.98 -5.47
C MET A 279 27.62 -19.19 -4.55
N LEU A 280 27.62 -20.41 -5.09
CA LEU A 280 27.50 -21.65 -4.30
C LEU A 280 28.78 -22.01 -3.56
N SER A 281 29.92 -21.40 -3.89
CA SER A 281 31.17 -21.61 -3.15
C SER A 281 31.32 -20.62 -2.00
N ASP A 282 30.57 -19.51 -1.99
CA ASP A 282 30.61 -18.53 -0.92
C ASP A 282 29.77 -19.00 0.29
N TRP A 283 30.46 -19.54 1.30
CA TRP A 283 29.83 -20.00 2.53
C TRP A 283 29.07 -18.88 3.27
N ARG A 284 29.46 -17.61 3.08
CA ARG A 284 28.82 -16.45 3.72
C ARG A 284 27.42 -16.21 3.17
N MET A 285 27.19 -16.60 1.92
CA MET A 285 25.88 -16.58 1.29
C MET A 285 25.10 -17.85 1.63
N LEU A 286 25.74 -19.02 1.62
CA LEU A 286 25.07 -20.30 1.85
C LEU A 286 24.56 -20.48 3.29
N VAL A 287 25.33 -20.09 4.31
CA VAL A 287 24.95 -20.34 5.71
C VAL A 287 23.63 -19.65 6.08
N PRO A 288 23.45 -18.34 5.83
CA PRO A 288 22.17 -17.69 6.07
C PRO A 288 21.05 -18.27 5.21
N LEU A 289 21.33 -18.63 3.95
CA LEU A 289 20.34 -19.20 3.04
C LEU A 289 19.80 -20.54 3.57
N VAL A 290 20.68 -21.43 4.05
CA VAL A 290 20.29 -22.70 4.68
C VAL A 290 19.50 -22.46 5.96
N MET A 291 19.90 -21.48 6.77
CA MET A 291 19.15 -21.09 7.97
C MET A 291 17.74 -20.59 7.63
N LEU A 292 17.57 -19.86 6.53
CA LEU A 292 16.25 -19.42 6.06
C LEU A 292 15.43 -20.58 5.47
N ILE A 293 16.07 -21.53 4.79
CA ILE A 293 15.39 -22.71 4.21
C ILE A 293 14.80 -23.62 5.29
N PHE A 294 15.49 -23.81 6.42
CA PHE A 294 15.05 -24.76 7.46
C PHE A 294 14.62 -24.08 8.76
N GLY A 295 15.38 -23.08 9.21
CA GLY A 295 15.15 -22.39 10.49
C GLY A 295 13.85 -21.59 10.48
N LEU A 296 13.64 -20.74 9.48
CA LEU A 296 12.43 -19.90 9.40
C LEU A 296 11.13 -20.74 9.36
N PRO A 297 10.97 -21.75 8.48
CA PRO A 297 9.83 -22.66 8.52
C PRO A 297 9.58 -23.29 9.89
N THR A 298 10.65 -23.79 10.52
CA THR A 298 10.56 -24.46 11.83
C THR A 298 10.05 -23.49 12.89
N VAL A 299 10.61 -22.28 12.95
CA VAL A 299 10.18 -21.24 13.90
C VAL A 299 8.72 -20.87 13.69
N MET A 300 8.26 -20.72 12.44
CA MET A 300 6.86 -20.38 12.17
C MET A 300 5.89 -21.52 12.55
N VAL A 301 6.24 -22.77 12.28
CA VAL A 301 5.41 -23.93 12.67
C VAL A 301 5.33 -24.04 14.19
N VAL A 302 6.46 -23.92 14.90
CA VAL A 302 6.48 -23.92 16.38
C VAL A 302 5.69 -22.73 16.95
N GLY A 303 5.87 -21.53 16.36
CA GLY A 303 5.14 -20.33 16.76
C GLY A 303 3.63 -20.46 16.56
N THR A 304 3.18 -21.19 15.53
CA THR A 304 1.75 -21.49 15.32
C THR A 304 1.19 -22.31 16.48
N GLY A 305 1.94 -23.28 16.99
CA GLY A 305 1.54 -24.06 18.17
C GLY A 305 1.35 -23.20 19.42
N VAL A 306 2.23 -22.22 19.62
CA VAL A 306 2.07 -21.25 20.70
C VAL A 306 0.82 -20.38 20.48
N ALA A 307 0.60 -19.90 19.26
CA ALA A 307 -0.53 -19.04 18.92
C ALA A 307 -1.89 -19.75 19.08
N LEU A 308 -1.96 -21.04 18.74
CA LEU A 308 -3.17 -21.86 18.91
C LEU A 308 -3.67 -21.90 20.36
N ASN A 309 -2.77 -21.82 21.35
CA ASN A 309 -3.15 -21.82 22.77
C ASN A 309 -3.89 -20.54 23.20
N TYR A 310 -3.85 -19.47 22.38
CA TYR A 310 -4.50 -18.19 22.68
C TYR A 310 -5.72 -17.91 21.79
N LEU A 311 -6.08 -18.84 20.90
CA LEU A 311 -7.16 -18.67 19.95
C LEU A 311 -8.42 -19.41 20.40
N GLU A 312 -9.57 -18.74 20.33
CA GLU A 312 -10.88 -19.35 20.64
C GLU A 312 -11.32 -20.39 19.59
N SER A 313 -10.82 -20.28 18.35
CA SER A 313 -11.09 -21.26 17.29
C SER A 313 -9.91 -21.43 16.33
N GLU A 314 -9.63 -22.69 15.97
CA GLU A 314 -8.57 -23.06 15.02
C GLU A 314 -8.86 -22.58 13.59
N LEU A 315 -10.13 -22.31 13.26
CA LEU A 315 -10.57 -21.84 11.94
C LEU A 315 -9.97 -20.48 11.55
N ILE A 316 -9.56 -19.66 12.52
CA ILE A 316 -8.97 -18.34 12.26
C ILE A 316 -7.59 -18.46 11.59
N LEU A 317 -6.88 -19.57 11.81
CA LEU A 317 -5.52 -19.77 11.29
C LEU A 317 -5.47 -20.34 9.87
N GLY A 318 -6.51 -21.06 9.42
CA GLY A 318 -6.57 -21.66 8.08
C GLY A 318 -6.21 -20.67 6.95
N PRO A 319 -6.86 -19.49 6.89
CA PRO A 319 -6.59 -18.47 5.87
C PRO A 319 -5.19 -17.84 5.95
N LEU A 320 -4.48 -17.98 7.08
CA LEU A 320 -3.13 -17.44 7.29
C LEU A 320 -2.02 -18.38 6.80
N VAL A 321 -2.30 -19.68 6.64
CA VAL A 321 -1.32 -20.66 6.15
C VAL A 321 -0.81 -20.35 4.73
N PRO A 322 -1.65 -20.05 3.72
CA PRO A 322 -1.18 -19.66 2.39
C PRO A 322 -0.27 -18.42 2.43
N PHE A 323 -0.63 -17.44 3.26
CA PHE A 323 0.16 -16.23 3.45
C PHE A 323 1.51 -16.54 4.09
N ALA A 324 1.54 -17.35 5.15
CA ALA A 324 2.79 -17.77 5.80
C ALA A 324 3.70 -18.53 4.82
N ALA A 325 3.14 -19.40 3.97
CA ALA A 325 3.89 -20.10 2.93
C ALA A 325 4.52 -19.13 1.91
N LEU A 326 3.76 -18.12 1.45
CA LEU A 326 4.27 -17.07 0.57
C LEU A 326 5.38 -16.25 1.23
N LEU A 327 5.19 -15.84 2.50
CA LEU A 327 6.18 -15.08 3.26
C LEU A 327 7.48 -15.87 3.42
N VAL A 328 7.39 -17.12 3.84
CA VAL A 328 8.55 -18.03 3.97
C VAL A 328 9.27 -18.20 2.63
N GLY A 329 8.54 -18.34 1.53
CA GLY A 329 9.12 -18.39 0.19
C GLY A 329 9.80 -17.09 -0.22
N PHE A 330 9.29 -15.94 0.20
CA PHE A 330 9.83 -14.63 -0.17
C PHE A 330 11.14 -14.27 0.56
N VAL A 331 11.30 -14.64 1.83
CA VAL A 331 12.44 -14.19 2.64
C VAL A 331 13.81 -14.58 2.04
N PRO A 332 14.05 -15.83 1.59
CA PRO A 332 15.31 -16.20 0.92
C PRO A 332 15.60 -15.37 -0.33
N ALA A 333 14.57 -15.00 -1.09
CA ALA A 333 14.69 -14.17 -2.27
C ALA A 333 15.16 -12.76 -1.92
N SER A 334 14.60 -12.16 -0.86
CA SER A 334 15.00 -10.84 -0.38
C SER A 334 16.48 -10.81 0.06
N PHE A 335 16.98 -11.92 0.61
CA PHE A 335 18.38 -12.07 1.00
C PHE A 335 19.30 -12.20 -0.21
N ALA A 336 18.95 -13.08 -1.15
CA ALA A 336 19.73 -13.32 -2.36
C ALA A 336 19.71 -12.13 -3.35
N LEU A 337 18.78 -11.18 -3.19
CA LEU A 337 18.75 -9.93 -3.95
C LEU A 337 20.07 -9.15 -3.87
N VAL A 338 20.75 -9.19 -2.72
CA VAL A 338 22.06 -8.54 -2.52
C VAL A 338 23.09 -9.07 -3.52
N ALA A 339 23.12 -10.37 -3.75
CA ALA A 339 24.04 -10.98 -4.73
C ALA A 339 23.72 -10.56 -6.17
N ALA A 340 22.44 -10.40 -6.52
CA ALA A 340 22.03 -9.91 -7.84
C ALA A 340 22.49 -8.45 -8.08
N LEU A 341 22.47 -7.61 -7.05
CA LEU A 341 22.91 -6.21 -7.14
C LEU A 341 24.44 -6.09 -7.29
N GLU A 342 25.19 -7.00 -6.67
CA GLU A 342 26.64 -7.02 -6.77
C GLU A 342 27.14 -7.58 -8.12
N SER A 343 26.28 -8.19 -8.94
CA SER A 343 26.75 -8.92 -10.13
C SER A 343 27.46 -8.03 -11.16
N PHE A 344 27.08 -6.77 -11.31
CA PHE A 344 27.77 -5.82 -12.19
C PHE A 344 28.56 -4.77 -11.40
N VAL A 345 27.94 -4.16 -10.39
CA VAL A 345 28.60 -3.12 -9.60
C VAL A 345 29.78 -3.67 -8.80
N GLY A 346 29.66 -4.89 -8.27
CA GLY A 346 30.73 -5.54 -7.52
C GLY A 346 31.92 -5.88 -8.40
N GLU A 347 31.70 -6.34 -9.63
CA GLU A 347 32.79 -6.54 -10.59
C GLU A 347 33.43 -5.22 -11.04
N ARG A 348 32.65 -4.13 -11.11
CA ARG A 348 33.17 -2.79 -11.39
C ARG A 348 34.09 -2.33 -10.27
N GLU A 349 33.64 -2.41 -9.01
CA GLU A 349 34.44 -2.01 -7.85
C GLU A 349 35.70 -2.87 -7.68
N ARG A 350 35.66 -4.13 -8.10
CA ARG A 350 36.82 -5.04 -8.09
C ARG A 350 37.75 -4.85 -9.30
N ASN A 351 37.47 -3.92 -10.19
CA ASN A 351 38.20 -3.71 -11.46
C ASN A 351 38.30 -4.97 -12.33
N SER A 352 37.33 -5.88 -12.25
CA SER A 352 37.30 -7.11 -13.05
C SER A 352 36.37 -7.00 -14.26
N LEU A 353 35.64 -5.90 -14.38
CA LEU A 353 34.60 -5.69 -15.40
C LEU A 353 35.18 -5.53 -16.81
N GLU A 354 36.36 -4.91 -16.95
CA GLU A 354 37.08 -4.75 -18.24
C GLU A 354 37.46 -6.11 -18.87
N SER A 355 37.86 -7.07 -18.03
CA SER A 355 38.16 -8.44 -18.46
C SER A 355 36.91 -9.17 -18.97
N LEU A 356 35.74 -8.83 -18.44
CA LEU A 356 34.47 -9.45 -18.81
C LEU A 356 33.88 -8.79 -20.06
N LEU A 357 34.05 -7.48 -20.22
CA LEU A 357 33.60 -6.73 -21.40
C LEU A 357 34.48 -6.95 -22.65
N SER A 358 35.72 -7.41 -22.48
CA SER A 358 36.62 -7.78 -23.58
C SER A 358 36.35 -9.19 -24.14
N MET A 359 35.46 -9.97 -23.53
CA MET A 359 35.07 -11.28 -24.05
C MET A 359 34.27 -11.13 -25.35
N PRO A 360 34.44 -12.03 -26.35
CA PRO A 360 33.71 -12.00 -27.62
C PRO A 360 32.27 -12.53 -27.44
N ILE A 361 31.50 -11.87 -26.58
CA ILE A 361 30.11 -12.21 -26.24
C ILE A 361 29.20 -11.05 -26.59
N THR A 362 27.99 -11.35 -27.05
CA THR A 362 26.95 -10.33 -27.28
C THR A 362 26.46 -9.76 -25.95
N ASP A 363 26.15 -8.47 -25.91
CA ASP A 363 25.60 -7.76 -24.74
C ASP A 363 24.37 -8.47 -24.14
N GLN A 364 23.46 -8.94 -24.99
CA GLN A 364 22.29 -9.73 -24.57
C GLN A 364 22.68 -11.09 -23.95
N GLY A 365 23.68 -11.76 -24.52
CA GLY A 365 24.21 -13.03 -23.99
C GLY A 365 24.89 -12.86 -22.62
N LEU A 366 25.60 -11.76 -22.42
CA LEU A 366 26.17 -11.39 -21.14
C LEU A 366 25.08 -11.12 -20.10
N TYR A 367 24.13 -10.24 -20.43
CA TYR A 367 23.02 -9.88 -19.55
C TYR A 367 22.19 -11.11 -19.14
N THR A 368 21.77 -11.94 -20.12
CA THR A 368 20.97 -13.14 -19.84
C THR A 368 21.74 -14.17 -19.01
N GLY A 369 23.04 -14.37 -19.26
CA GLY A 369 23.88 -15.24 -18.45
C GLY A 369 23.95 -14.83 -16.99
N LYS A 370 24.15 -13.53 -16.72
CA LYS A 370 24.16 -12.99 -15.34
C LYS A 370 22.79 -13.02 -14.69
N LEU A 371 21.74 -12.66 -15.43
CA LEU A 371 20.36 -12.66 -14.93
C LEU A 371 19.95 -14.07 -14.47
N ILE A 372 20.21 -15.10 -15.28
CA ILE A 372 19.82 -16.48 -14.93
C ILE A 372 20.63 -16.97 -13.73
N ALA A 373 21.95 -16.71 -13.67
CA ALA A 373 22.76 -17.09 -12.52
C ALA A 373 22.27 -16.43 -11.22
N ALA A 374 21.98 -15.13 -11.28
CA ALA A 374 21.45 -14.39 -10.15
C ALA A 374 20.04 -14.83 -9.74
N LEU A 375 19.25 -15.45 -10.63
CA LEU A 375 17.88 -15.90 -10.36
C LEU A 375 17.82 -17.31 -9.75
N VAL A 376 18.66 -18.23 -10.21
CA VAL A 376 18.53 -19.66 -9.87
C VAL A 376 18.70 -19.92 -8.37
N VAL A 377 19.74 -19.33 -7.75
CA VAL A 377 20.01 -19.50 -6.31
C VAL A 377 18.82 -19.01 -5.44
N PRO A 378 18.34 -17.76 -5.58
CA PRO A 378 17.16 -17.28 -4.87
C PRO A 378 15.92 -18.14 -5.09
N LEU A 379 15.62 -18.46 -6.36
CA LEU A 379 14.39 -19.17 -6.72
C LEU A 379 14.32 -20.57 -6.10
N VAL A 380 15.42 -21.31 -6.19
CA VAL A 380 15.52 -22.65 -5.60
C VAL A 380 15.42 -22.57 -4.08
N ALA A 381 16.11 -21.63 -3.44
CA ALA A 381 16.03 -21.44 -1.99
C ALA A 381 14.61 -21.07 -1.52
N SER A 382 13.93 -20.18 -2.25
CA SER A 382 12.55 -19.80 -2.00
C SER A 382 11.58 -20.98 -2.09
N TRP A 383 11.68 -21.79 -3.14
CA TRP A 383 10.85 -22.98 -3.27
C TRP A 383 11.17 -24.03 -2.20
N LEU A 384 12.45 -24.23 -1.86
CA LEU A 384 12.86 -25.14 -0.77
C LEU A 384 12.35 -24.68 0.59
N ALA A 385 12.40 -23.38 0.90
CA ALA A 385 11.87 -22.83 2.15
C ALA A 385 10.36 -23.01 2.24
N MET A 386 9.62 -22.65 1.18
CA MET A 386 8.16 -22.78 1.14
C MET A 386 7.72 -24.25 1.22
N THR A 387 8.39 -25.15 0.50
CA THR A 387 8.08 -26.59 0.54
C THR A 387 8.39 -27.18 1.91
N THR A 388 9.53 -26.82 2.52
CA THR A 388 9.85 -27.21 3.90
C THR A 388 8.76 -26.77 4.87
N PHE A 389 8.28 -25.52 4.77
CA PHE A 389 7.18 -25.03 5.60
C PHE A 389 5.89 -25.82 5.38
N LEU A 390 5.46 -26.01 4.14
CA LEU A 390 4.22 -26.74 3.85
C LEU A 390 4.29 -28.21 4.32
N VAL A 391 5.45 -28.86 4.19
CA VAL A 391 5.65 -30.23 4.67
C VAL A 391 5.61 -30.28 6.20
N LEU A 392 6.39 -29.43 6.89
CA LEU A 392 6.38 -29.38 8.36
C LEU A 392 4.98 -29.06 8.89
N PHE A 393 4.30 -28.08 8.29
CA PHE A 393 2.95 -27.69 8.70
C PHE A 393 1.93 -28.80 8.46
N ARG A 394 2.01 -29.52 7.34
CA ARG A 394 1.17 -30.69 7.05
C ARG A 394 1.37 -31.81 8.06
N LEU A 395 2.59 -32.03 8.53
CA LEU A 395 2.91 -33.05 9.53
C LEU A 395 2.47 -32.65 10.94
N SER A 396 2.64 -31.39 11.32
CA SER A 396 2.31 -30.89 12.65
C SER A 396 0.82 -30.56 12.85
N TYR A 397 0.16 -30.00 11.82
CA TYR A 397 -1.23 -29.52 11.88
C TYR A 397 -2.05 -29.99 10.67
N PRO A 398 -2.28 -31.31 10.52
CA PRO A 398 -2.93 -31.86 9.32
C PRO A 398 -4.37 -31.36 9.12
N ALA A 399 -5.12 -31.13 10.19
CA ALA A 399 -6.49 -30.62 10.13
C ALA A 399 -6.54 -29.19 9.56
N ILE A 400 -5.70 -28.28 10.07
CA ILE A 400 -5.63 -26.88 9.63
C ILE A 400 -5.11 -26.80 8.20
N TYR A 401 -4.12 -27.63 7.86
CA TYR A 401 -3.60 -27.72 6.48
C TYR A 401 -4.71 -28.11 5.49
N ALA A 402 -5.53 -29.10 5.82
CA ALA A 402 -6.57 -29.61 4.93
C ALA A 402 -7.75 -28.66 4.69
N LEU A 403 -7.91 -27.59 5.49
CA LEU A 403 -9.00 -26.62 5.34
C LEU A 403 -8.89 -25.84 4.01
N ASP A 404 -7.77 -25.16 3.78
CA ASP A 404 -7.60 -24.22 2.67
C ASP A 404 -6.51 -24.63 1.66
N MET A 405 -5.61 -25.58 1.98
CA MET A 405 -4.54 -25.99 1.05
C MET A 405 -5.01 -26.98 -0.02
N THR A 406 -5.46 -26.45 -1.15
CA THR A 406 -5.71 -27.24 -2.37
C THR A 406 -4.46 -27.32 -3.27
N PRO A 407 -4.31 -28.35 -4.11
CA PRO A 407 -3.23 -28.43 -5.09
C PRO A 407 -3.15 -27.19 -6.00
N SER A 408 -4.31 -26.64 -6.40
CA SER A 408 -4.38 -25.43 -7.21
C SER A 408 -3.76 -24.22 -6.49
N LEU A 409 -4.04 -24.03 -5.21
CA LEU A 409 -3.48 -22.95 -4.41
C LEU A 409 -1.96 -23.10 -4.25
N ILE A 410 -1.46 -24.31 -4.02
CA ILE A 410 -0.01 -24.59 -3.95
C ILE A 410 0.68 -24.21 -5.27
N THR A 411 0.08 -24.53 -6.43
CA THR A 411 0.63 -24.13 -7.73
C THR A 411 0.64 -22.61 -7.91
N ILE A 412 -0.41 -21.91 -7.47
CA ILE A 412 -0.48 -20.45 -7.52
C ILE A 412 0.58 -19.83 -6.61
N LEU A 413 0.77 -20.34 -5.40
CA LEU A 413 1.80 -19.88 -4.47
C LEU A 413 3.20 -20.10 -5.05
N ALA A 414 3.48 -21.27 -5.63
CA ALA A 414 4.77 -21.58 -6.26
C ALA A 414 5.06 -20.67 -7.45
N LEU A 415 4.06 -20.42 -8.30
CA LEU A 415 4.16 -19.49 -9.43
C LEU A 415 4.36 -18.06 -8.95
N MET A 416 3.61 -17.62 -7.94
CA MET A 416 3.75 -16.28 -7.37
C MET A 416 5.16 -16.06 -6.83
N VAL A 417 5.68 -16.98 -6.00
CA VAL A 417 7.05 -16.91 -5.49
C VAL A 417 8.08 -16.82 -6.62
N ALA A 418 7.88 -17.57 -7.71
CA ALA A 418 8.77 -17.52 -8.87
C ALA A 418 8.74 -16.16 -9.57
N LEU A 419 7.55 -15.60 -9.77
CA LEU A 419 7.37 -14.29 -10.39
C LEU A 419 7.93 -13.15 -9.52
N LEU A 420 7.74 -13.23 -8.19
CA LEU A 420 8.32 -12.26 -7.26
C LEU A 420 9.85 -12.28 -7.31
N ASN A 421 10.45 -13.48 -7.32
CA ASN A 421 11.90 -13.64 -7.52
C ASN A 421 12.36 -13.03 -8.84
N LEU A 422 11.62 -13.30 -9.92
CA LEU A 422 11.94 -12.80 -11.25
C LEU A 422 11.88 -11.26 -11.32
N VAL A 423 10.84 -10.64 -10.75
CA VAL A 423 10.73 -9.18 -10.65
C VAL A 423 11.89 -8.60 -9.85
N MET A 424 12.18 -9.16 -8.68
CA MET A 424 13.23 -8.63 -7.81
C MET A 424 14.61 -8.74 -8.45
N VAL A 425 14.97 -9.92 -8.98
CA VAL A 425 16.28 -10.15 -9.59
C VAL A 425 16.44 -9.36 -10.88
N SER A 426 15.43 -9.32 -11.76
CA SER A 426 15.51 -8.53 -12.99
C SER A 426 15.67 -7.04 -12.69
N ALA A 427 14.89 -6.49 -11.76
CA ALA A 427 15.04 -5.10 -11.33
C ALA A 427 16.40 -4.83 -10.70
N ALA A 428 16.91 -5.72 -9.85
CA ALA A 428 18.23 -5.60 -9.24
C ALA A 428 19.35 -5.60 -10.28
N VAL A 429 19.31 -6.51 -11.26
CA VAL A 429 20.32 -6.57 -12.32
C VAL A 429 20.27 -5.29 -13.18
N VAL A 430 19.08 -4.79 -13.52
CA VAL A 430 18.92 -3.50 -14.23
C VAL A 430 19.50 -2.35 -13.43
N ILE A 431 19.15 -2.23 -12.14
CA ILE A 431 19.68 -1.18 -11.25
C ILE A 431 21.20 -1.29 -11.12
N SER A 432 21.72 -2.51 -10.96
CA SER A 432 23.16 -2.76 -10.86
C SER A 432 23.93 -2.31 -12.10
N SER A 433 23.32 -2.42 -13.28
CA SER A 433 23.96 -1.95 -14.53
C SER A 433 24.03 -0.43 -14.64
N HIS A 434 23.19 0.31 -13.92
CA HIS A 434 23.07 1.77 -14.00
C HIS A 434 23.68 2.51 -12.81
N THR A 435 24.23 1.80 -11.83
CA THR A 435 24.76 2.37 -10.59
C THR A 435 26.27 2.25 -10.52
N GLY A 436 26.92 3.31 -10.04
CA GLY A 436 28.39 3.39 -10.03
C GLY A 436 29.06 2.85 -8.77
N SER A 437 28.31 2.53 -7.71
CA SER A 437 28.83 2.03 -6.44
C SER A 437 27.88 1.05 -5.77
N ILE A 438 28.42 0.08 -5.03
CA ILE A 438 27.66 -0.96 -4.32
C ILE A 438 26.70 -0.31 -3.32
N ARG A 439 27.13 0.79 -2.67
CA ARG A 439 26.30 1.56 -1.73
C ARG A 439 25.07 2.16 -2.42
N ALA A 440 25.26 2.82 -3.56
CA ALA A 440 24.13 3.36 -4.33
C ALA A 440 23.20 2.25 -4.83
N ALA A 441 23.73 1.12 -5.30
CA ALA A 441 22.96 -0.03 -5.73
C ALA A 441 22.12 -0.62 -4.58
N THR A 442 22.70 -0.72 -3.38
CA THR A 442 22.02 -1.25 -2.18
C THR A 442 20.90 -0.33 -1.72
N LEU A 443 21.13 0.99 -1.75
CA LEU A 443 20.05 1.95 -1.46
C LEU A 443 18.95 1.87 -2.52
N LEU A 444 19.30 1.69 -3.78
CA LEU A 444 18.33 1.55 -4.87
C LEU A 444 17.56 0.23 -4.84
N ALA A 445 18.14 -0.83 -4.29
CA ALA A 445 17.48 -2.12 -4.07
C ALA A 445 16.20 -2.02 -3.26
N SER A 446 16.16 -1.09 -2.31
CA SER A 446 14.95 -0.85 -1.51
C SER A 446 13.76 -0.40 -2.35
N PHE A 447 13.98 0.30 -3.46
CA PHE A 447 12.91 0.67 -4.39
C PHE A 447 12.31 -0.55 -5.09
N VAL A 448 13.02 -1.68 -5.11
CA VAL A 448 12.50 -2.96 -5.59
C VAL A 448 11.82 -3.72 -4.45
N LEU A 449 12.47 -3.78 -3.29
CA LEU A 449 12.01 -4.57 -2.15
C LEU A 449 10.71 -4.01 -1.54
N VAL A 450 10.56 -2.68 -1.44
CA VAL A 450 9.39 -2.06 -0.79
C VAL A 450 8.10 -2.31 -1.58
N PRO A 451 8.00 -2.05 -2.90
CA PRO A 451 6.79 -2.37 -3.65
C PRO A 451 6.42 -3.85 -3.60
N VAL A 452 7.42 -4.75 -3.65
CA VAL A 452 7.19 -6.19 -3.54
C VAL A 452 6.70 -6.57 -2.14
N SER A 453 7.24 -5.96 -1.08
CA SER A 453 6.79 -6.19 0.29
C SER A 453 5.35 -5.71 0.50
N VAL A 454 5.00 -4.53 -0.04
CA VAL A 454 3.61 -4.02 -0.04
C VAL A 454 2.68 -4.96 -0.81
N LEU A 455 3.13 -5.46 -1.96
CA LEU A 455 2.38 -6.42 -2.76
C LEU A 455 2.07 -7.70 -1.96
N ILE A 456 3.05 -8.23 -1.23
CA ILE A 456 2.87 -9.40 -0.34
C ILE A 456 1.90 -9.07 0.81
N GLN A 457 1.98 -7.88 1.40
CA GLN A 457 1.04 -7.42 2.44
C GLN A 457 -0.41 -7.36 1.91
N ILE A 458 -0.61 -6.86 0.69
CA ILE A 458 -1.93 -6.84 0.05
C ILE A 458 -2.44 -8.28 -0.16
N GLN A 459 -1.57 -9.21 -0.58
CA GLN A 459 -1.95 -10.63 -0.72
C GLN A 459 -2.38 -11.25 0.60
N ALA A 460 -1.75 -10.86 1.72
CA ALA A 460 -2.15 -11.30 3.05
C ALA A 460 -3.64 -11.04 3.30
N LEU A 461 -4.10 -9.82 2.98
CA LEU A 461 -5.50 -9.44 3.13
C LEU A 461 -6.41 -10.26 2.20
N LEU A 462 -5.96 -10.55 0.97
CA LEU A 462 -6.72 -11.38 0.02
C LEU A 462 -6.83 -12.84 0.48
N PHE A 463 -5.78 -13.39 1.08
CA PHE A 463 -5.80 -14.73 1.66
C PHE A 463 -6.72 -14.81 2.88
N ILE A 464 -6.65 -13.82 3.78
CA ILE A 464 -7.55 -13.71 4.94
C ILE A 464 -9.01 -13.60 4.48
N ALA A 465 -9.27 -12.83 3.42
CA ALA A 465 -10.60 -12.70 2.82
C ALA A 465 -11.00 -13.90 1.94
N GLN A 466 -10.16 -14.93 1.81
CA GLN A 466 -10.34 -16.11 0.96
C GLN A 466 -10.68 -15.78 -0.52
N ARG A 467 -10.17 -14.66 -1.05
CA ARG A 467 -10.41 -14.21 -2.43
C ARG A 467 -9.32 -14.68 -3.39
N TYR A 468 -9.21 -15.99 -3.58
CA TYR A 468 -8.18 -16.59 -4.44
C TYR A 468 -8.26 -16.17 -5.91
N ASP A 469 -9.45 -15.82 -6.41
CA ASP A 469 -9.63 -15.29 -7.77
C ASP A 469 -8.80 -14.02 -8.01
N LEU A 470 -8.75 -13.14 -7.00
CA LEU A 470 -8.01 -11.88 -7.07
C LEU A 470 -6.50 -12.12 -6.93
N VAL A 471 -6.11 -13.14 -6.16
CA VAL A 471 -4.71 -13.57 -6.08
C VAL A 471 -4.22 -13.98 -7.46
N GLN A 472 -5.02 -14.71 -8.25
CA GLN A 472 -4.65 -15.09 -9.63
C GLN A 472 -4.49 -13.88 -10.55
N VAL A 473 -5.41 -12.90 -10.49
CA VAL A 473 -5.30 -11.65 -11.25
C VAL A 473 -4.02 -10.90 -10.88
N MET A 474 -3.70 -10.83 -9.58
CA MET A 474 -2.44 -10.26 -9.10
C MET A 474 -1.23 -11.04 -9.62
N THR A 475 -1.25 -12.37 -9.61
CA THR A 475 -0.16 -13.20 -10.17
C THR A 475 0.07 -12.86 -11.64
N ALA A 476 -1.00 -12.73 -12.43
CA ALA A 476 -0.91 -12.35 -13.83
C ALA A 476 -0.33 -10.94 -14.01
N ALA A 477 -0.73 -9.96 -13.19
CA ALA A 477 -0.18 -8.61 -13.21
C ALA A 477 1.33 -8.59 -12.91
N VAL A 478 1.78 -9.36 -11.92
CA VAL A 478 3.22 -9.50 -11.60
C VAL A 478 3.97 -10.15 -12.76
N ALA A 479 3.38 -11.13 -13.45
CA ALA A 479 3.98 -11.74 -14.63
C ALA A 479 4.25 -10.72 -15.74
N VAL A 480 3.29 -9.82 -16.00
CA VAL A 480 3.46 -8.73 -16.97
C VAL A 480 4.61 -7.80 -16.58
N VAL A 481 4.68 -7.42 -15.29
CA VAL A 481 5.78 -6.59 -14.76
C VAL A 481 7.13 -7.29 -14.92
N ALA A 482 7.20 -8.60 -14.62
CA ALA A 482 8.42 -9.38 -14.77
C ALA A 482 8.91 -9.41 -16.22
N VAL A 483 8.02 -9.67 -17.18
CA VAL A 483 8.35 -9.65 -18.61
C VAL A 483 8.81 -8.26 -19.06
N ALA A 484 8.13 -7.21 -18.60
CA ALA A 484 8.50 -5.83 -18.91
C ALA A 484 9.92 -5.49 -18.41
N LEU A 485 10.26 -5.86 -17.17
CA LEU A 485 11.59 -5.61 -16.59
C LEU A 485 12.71 -6.38 -17.30
N ILE A 486 12.49 -7.66 -17.62
CA ILE A 486 13.47 -8.48 -18.37
C ILE A 486 13.72 -7.87 -19.74
N ARG A 487 12.64 -7.56 -20.47
CA ARG A 487 12.73 -6.96 -21.80
C ARG A 487 13.45 -5.62 -21.76
N THR A 488 13.16 -4.82 -20.74
CA THR A 488 13.81 -3.53 -20.51
C THR A 488 15.31 -3.71 -20.32
N GLY A 489 15.72 -4.57 -19.38
CA GLY A 489 17.14 -4.79 -19.11
C GLY A 489 17.90 -5.32 -20.31
N MET A 490 17.28 -6.17 -21.13
CA MET A 490 17.89 -6.65 -22.38
C MET A 490 18.08 -5.55 -23.45
N LEU A 491 17.26 -4.49 -23.43
CA LEU A 491 17.31 -3.40 -24.41
C LEU A 491 18.22 -2.25 -23.96
N THR A 492 18.27 -1.96 -22.66
CA THR A 492 19.09 -0.86 -22.12
C THR A 492 20.54 -1.27 -21.87
N PHE A 493 20.81 -2.56 -21.73
CA PHE A 493 22.15 -3.04 -21.45
C PHE A 493 23.08 -2.82 -22.66
N SER A 494 23.98 -1.84 -22.52
CA SER A 494 25.05 -1.55 -23.47
C SER A 494 26.39 -1.55 -22.74
N ARG A 495 27.33 -2.40 -23.14
CA ARG A 495 28.63 -2.55 -22.45
C ARG A 495 29.44 -1.24 -22.36
N GLU A 496 29.35 -0.40 -23.39
CA GLU A 496 30.13 0.85 -23.50
C GLU A 496 29.61 1.93 -22.54
N GLU A 497 28.32 1.93 -22.26
CA GLU A 497 27.68 2.92 -21.39
C GLU A 497 27.93 2.67 -19.89
N ILE A 498 28.26 1.42 -19.53
CA ILE A 498 28.65 1.06 -18.16
C ILE A 498 30.02 1.65 -17.80
N LEU A 499 30.93 1.74 -18.78
CA LEU A 499 32.29 2.27 -18.61
C LEU A 499 32.35 3.81 -18.69
N SER A 500 31.55 4.42 -19.56
CA SER A 500 31.60 5.87 -19.81
C SER A 500 30.89 6.74 -18.77
N ARG A 501 30.03 6.16 -17.92
CA ARG A 501 29.34 6.89 -16.84
C ARG A 501 30.28 7.07 -15.64
N GLU A 502 31.04 8.15 -15.66
CA GLU A 502 31.67 8.71 -14.46
C GLU A 502 30.62 9.38 -13.57
N HIS A 503 30.88 9.44 -12.26
CA HIS A 503 29.98 10.01 -11.26
C HIS A 503 29.79 11.51 -11.50
N GLU A 504 28.85 11.92 -12.35
CA GLU A 504 28.46 13.32 -12.45
C GLU A 504 27.76 13.75 -11.15
N PRO A 505 28.29 14.75 -10.41
CA PRO A 505 27.60 15.29 -9.25
C PRO A 505 26.29 15.94 -9.72
N LEU A 506 25.17 15.63 -9.05
CA LEU A 506 23.88 16.25 -9.36
C LEU A 506 23.96 17.76 -9.18
N ASN A 507 24.02 18.51 -10.28
CA ASN A 507 23.90 19.96 -10.26
C ASN A 507 22.41 20.33 -10.33
N VAL A 508 21.83 20.66 -9.18
CA VAL A 508 20.41 21.04 -9.06
C VAL A 508 20.06 22.22 -9.97
N GLN A 509 20.96 23.19 -10.13
CA GLN A 509 20.73 24.34 -11.00
C GLN A 509 20.62 23.90 -12.47
N HIS A 510 21.45 22.95 -12.89
CA HIS A 510 21.39 22.36 -14.22
C HIS A 510 20.07 21.60 -14.43
N VAL A 511 19.65 20.78 -13.46
CA VAL A 511 18.37 20.06 -13.50
C VAL A 511 17.19 21.02 -13.64
N VAL A 512 17.14 22.08 -12.83
CA VAL A 512 16.08 23.10 -12.90
C VAL A 512 16.11 23.86 -14.23
N ALA A 513 17.29 24.19 -14.74
CA ALA A 513 17.43 24.85 -16.04
C ALA A 513 16.92 23.96 -17.18
N MET A 514 17.29 22.68 -17.19
CA MET A 514 16.79 21.70 -18.16
C MET A 514 15.27 21.51 -18.05
N PHE A 515 14.75 21.36 -16.84
CA PHE A 515 13.31 21.25 -16.62
C PHE A 515 12.55 22.47 -17.17
N ARG A 516 13.06 23.69 -16.91
CA ARG A 516 12.46 24.92 -17.44
C ARG A 516 12.49 24.97 -18.97
N ARG A 517 13.56 24.47 -19.61
CA ARG A 517 13.65 24.37 -21.08
C ARG A 517 12.60 23.40 -21.62
N PHE A 518 12.53 22.17 -21.10
CA PHE A 518 11.54 21.17 -21.50
C PHE A 518 10.09 21.60 -21.23
N PHE A 519 9.86 22.37 -20.16
CA PHE A 519 8.55 22.91 -19.84
C PHE A 519 8.15 24.02 -20.81
N SER A 520 9.09 24.90 -21.18
CA SER A 520 8.80 26.07 -22.02
C SER A 520 8.64 25.71 -23.49
N GLU A 521 9.46 24.80 -24.01
CA GLU A 521 9.51 24.41 -25.42
C GLU A 521 9.35 22.90 -25.57
N TYR A 522 8.39 22.45 -26.37
CA TYR A 522 8.25 21.04 -26.72
C TYR A 522 9.11 20.67 -27.92
N GLN A 523 9.92 19.62 -27.75
CA GLN A 523 10.61 18.88 -28.81
C GLN A 523 10.38 17.39 -28.57
N PRO A 524 10.38 16.53 -29.62
CA PRO A 524 10.29 15.09 -29.47
C PRO A 524 11.40 14.53 -28.57
N ALA A 525 11.10 13.45 -27.84
CA ALA A 525 12.08 12.82 -26.97
C ALA A 525 13.28 12.27 -27.79
N GLY A 526 14.50 12.55 -27.34
CA GLY A 526 15.74 12.18 -28.05
C GLY A 526 16.46 13.34 -28.76
N VAL A 527 15.85 14.53 -28.83
CA VAL A 527 16.50 15.73 -29.38
C VAL A 527 17.44 16.35 -28.35
N ALA A 528 18.74 16.39 -28.64
CA ALA A 528 19.77 16.86 -27.72
C ALA A 528 19.49 18.25 -27.13
N ALA A 529 19.88 18.48 -25.87
CA ALA A 529 19.55 19.69 -25.11
C ALA A 529 20.07 21.01 -25.72
N ASN A 530 21.05 20.94 -26.62
CA ASN A 530 21.59 22.06 -27.39
C ASN A 530 20.71 22.49 -28.57
N ALA A 531 19.82 21.63 -29.05
CA ALA A 531 18.88 21.93 -30.13
C ALA A 531 17.63 22.69 -29.66
N TYR A 532 17.46 22.85 -28.34
CA TYR A 532 16.42 23.70 -27.78
C TYR A 532 16.78 25.16 -27.95
N VAL A 533 15.90 25.93 -28.62
CA VAL A 533 16.11 27.35 -28.91
C VAL A 533 15.93 28.20 -27.64
N GLY A 534 15.20 27.69 -26.65
CA GLY A 534 14.95 28.38 -25.38
C GLY A 534 13.82 29.39 -25.48
N LEU A 535 12.77 29.03 -26.23
CA LEU A 535 11.61 29.91 -26.40
C LEU A 535 10.89 30.18 -25.06
N PRO A 536 10.34 31.40 -24.85
CA PRO A 536 9.52 31.68 -23.68
C PRO A 536 8.25 30.83 -23.69
N PHE A 537 7.74 30.50 -22.49
CA PHE A 537 6.50 29.76 -22.32
C PHE A 537 5.30 30.54 -22.88
N ALA A 538 4.50 29.90 -23.75
CA ALA A 538 3.33 30.51 -24.39
C ALA A 538 2.15 29.52 -24.44
N PRO A 539 1.06 29.75 -23.67
CA PRO A 539 -0.09 28.83 -23.64
C PRO A 539 -0.75 28.65 -25.02
N LEU A 540 -0.83 29.69 -25.84
CA LEU A 540 -1.45 29.61 -27.17
C LEU A 540 -0.65 28.71 -28.13
N ARG A 541 0.69 28.68 -27.99
CA ARG A 541 1.56 27.77 -28.75
C ARG A 541 1.31 26.32 -28.34
N PHE A 542 1.11 26.08 -27.04
CA PHE A 542 0.79 24.75 -26.53
C PHE A 542 -0.46 24.19 -27.21
N TYR A 543 -1.59 24.92 -27.19
CA TYR A 543 -2.84 24.42 -27.78
C TYR A 543 -2.78 24.24 -29.31
N ARG A 544 -2.10 25.15 -30.02
CA ARG A 544 -2.07 25.13 -31.50
C ARG A 544 -1.07 24.12 -32.08
N TYR A 545 0.09 23.96 -31.45
CA TYR A 545 1.21 23.22 -32.05
C TYR A 545 1.74 22.09 -31.16
N GLU A 546 1.90 22.31 -29.86
CA GLU A 546 2.54 21.31 -28.99
C GLU A 546 1.58 20.17 -28.63
N LEU A 547 0.32 20.47 -28.30
CA LEU A 547 -0.68 19.49 -27.87
C LEU A 547 -0.98 18.42 -28.93
N PRO A 548 -1.25 18.76 -30.21
CA PRO A 548 -1.46 17.73 -31.24
C PRO A 548 -0.27 16.79 -31.41
N THR A 549 0.94 17.33 -31.25
CA THR A 549 2.19 16.57 -31.40
C THR A 549 2.43 15.68 -30.19
N LEU A 550 2.20 16.19 -28.98
CA LEU A 550 2.20 15.42 -27.74
C LEU A 550 1.21 14.25 -27.77
N LEU A 551 -0.01 14.47 -28.27
CA LEU A 551 -1.01 13.39 -28.42
C LEU A 551 -0.55 12.31 -29.40
N ARG A 552 0.19 12.67 -30.46
CA ARG A 552 0.78 11.70 -31.39
C ARG A 552 1.88 10.87 -30.72
N ASP A 553 2.72 11.50 -29.89
CA ASP A 553 3.74 10.79 -29.10
C ASP A 553 3.10 9.83 -28.07
N LEU A 554 1.99 10.24 -27.48
CA LEU A 554 1.23 9.45 -26.51
C LEU A 554 0.34 8.38 -27.13
N ARG A 555 0.33 8.18 -28.46
CA ARG A 555 -0.57 7.22 -29.14
C ARG A 555 -0.48 5.79 -28.59
N LEU A 556 0.73 5.33 -28.27
CA LEU A 556 0.97 3.99 -27.75
C LEU A 556 0.49 3.87 -26.30
N PRO A 557 0.90 4.76 -25.37
CA PRO A 557 0.31 4.82 -24.03
C PRO A 557 -1.22 4.94 -24.03
N LEU A 558 -1.80 5.78 -24.90
CA LEU A 558 -3.24 5.94 -25.05
C LEU A 558 -3.89 4.63 -25.50
N LEU A 559 -3.35 3.95 -26.52
CA LEU A 559 -3.87 2.66 -26.98
C LEU A 559 -3.87 1.62 -25.87
N LEU A 560 -2.79 1.56 -25.08
CA LEU A 560 -2.72 0.66 -23.92
C LEU A 560 -3.80 1.00 -22.89
N VAL A 561 -3.98 2.28 -22.53
CA VAL A 561 -5.05 2.72 -21.60
C VAL A 561 -6.44 2.39 -22.16
N MET A 562 -6.70 2.61 -23.45
CA MET A 562 -7.97 2.24 -24.09
C MET A 562 -8.23 0.74 -23.97
N LEU A 563 -7.20 -0.10 -24.18
CA LEU A 563 -7.30 -1.54 -23.99
C LEU A 563 -7.57 -1.89 -22.52
N GLY A 564 -6.89 -1.24 -21.57
CA GLY A 564 -7.10 -1.43 -20.13
C GLY A 564 -8.51 -1.09 -19.70
N VAL A 565 -9.07 0.01 -20.21
CA VAL A 565 -10.45 0.42 -19.99
C VAL A 565 -11.42 -0.61 -20.56
N LEU A 566 -11.21 -1.09 -21.78
CA LEU A 566 -12.05 -2.14 -22.38
C LEU A 566 -12.02 -3.42 -21.55
N VAL A 567 -10.83 -3.89 -21.17
CA VAL A 567 -10.65 -5.07 -20.31
C VAL A 567 -11.32 -4.86 -18.96
N GLY A 568 -11.15 -3.68 -18.36
CA GLY A 568 -11.80 -3.29 -17.11
C GLY A 568 -13.32 -3.38 -17.21
N THR A 569 -13.94 -2.74 -18.20
CA THR A 569 -15.39 -2.78 -18.41
C THR A 569 -15.91 -4.20 -18.62
N VAL A 570 -15.24 -5.01 -19.45
CA VAL A 570 -15.63 -6.40 -19.70
C VAL A 570 -15.50 -7.23 -18.42
N PHE A 571 -14.38 -7.10 -17.70
CA PHE A 571 -14.18 -7.78 -16.43
C PHE A 571 -15.26 -7.41 -15.42
N GLY A 572 -15.51 -6.12 -15.25
CA GLY A 572 -16.58 -5.59 -14.41
C GLY A 572 -17.94 -6.19 -14.76
N ALA A 573 -18.29 -6.21 -16.05
CA ALA A 573 -19.54 -6.78 -16.54
C ALA A 573 -19.67 -8.28 -16.28
N LEU A 574 -18.59 -9.05 -16.47
CA LEU A 574 -18.55 -10.48 -16.17
C LEU A 574 -18.74 -10.75 -14.67
N VAL A 575 -18.15 -9.92 -13.82
CA VAL A 575 -18.32 -10.01 -12.37
C VAL A 575 -19.75 -9.63 -11.98
N GLY A 576 -20.26 -8.49 -12.42
CA GLY A 576 -21.60 -8.03 -12.06
C GLY A 576 -22.71 -8.99 -12.52
N ALA A 577 -22.55 -9.63 -13.68
CA ALA A 577 -23.47 -10.68 -14.13
C ALA A 577 -23.53 -11.92 -13.22
N ARG A 578 -22.47 -12.19 -12.45
CA ARG A 578 -22.41 -13.33 -11.50
C ARG A 578 -22.91 -12.97 -10.10
N PHE A 579 -22.91 -11.69 -9.73
CA PHE A 579 -23.28 -11.20 -8.40
C PHE A 579 -24.68 -10.56 -8.42
N THR A 580 -25.73 -11.38 -8.34
CA THR A 580 -27.14 -10.94 -8.37
C THR A 580 -27.71 -10.50 -7.01
N GLN A 581 -26.98 -10.71 -5.90
CA GLN A 581 -27.46 -10.47 -4.54
C GLN A 581 -27.29 -9.03 -4.02
N LEU A 582 -26.79 -8.09 -4.82
CA LEU A 582 -26.58 -6.69 -4.42
C LEU A 582 -27.82 -5.79 -4.55
N GLN A 583 -28.99 -6.30 -4.17
CA GLN A 583 -30.24 -5.55 -4.17
C GLN A 583 -30.17 -4.26 -3.32
N VAL A 584 -29.30 -4.23 -2.31
CA VAL A 584 -29.06 -3.06 -1.45
C VAL A 584 -28.37 -1.89 -2.20
N LEU A 585 -27.46 -2.20 -3.14
CA LEU A 585 -26.79 -1.16 -3.96
C LEU A 585 -27.74 -0.64 -5.06
N LEU A 586 -28.62 -1.50 -5.57
CA LEU A 586 -29.65 -1.16 -6.56
C LEU A 586 -30.79 -0.31 -5.96
N ALA A 587 -31.07 -0.45 -4.65
CA ALA A 587 -32.14 0.30 -3.97
C ALA A 587 -31.89 1.82 -3.86
N ASN A 588 -30.63 2.26 -4.00
CA ASN A 588 -30.23 3.67 -3.93
C ASN A 588 -30.05 4.32 -5.32
N VAL A 589 -30.19 3.55 -6.41
CA VAL A 589 -30.15 4.07 -7.77
C VAL A 589 -31.37 5.00 -7.98
N GLY A 590 -31.11 6.22 -8.43
CA GLY A 590 -32.08 7.31 -8.52
C GLY A 590 -32.04 8.30 -7.35
N SER A 591 -31.24 8.04 -6.30
CA SER A 591 -31.01 9.00 -5.22
C SER A 591 -29.70 9.77 -5.46
N ALA A 592 -29.81 11.01 -5.92
CA ALA A 592 -28.68 11.93 -6.05
C ALA A 592 -28.74 13.01 -4.94
N PRO A 593 -27.59 13.44 -4.39
CA PRO A 593 -27.52 14.61 -3.52
C PRO A 593 -27.99 15.86 -4.30
N PRO A 594 -28.54 16.87 -3.61
CA PRO A 594 -28.97 18.09 -4.27
C PRO A 594 -27.77 18.80 -4.92
N PRO A 595 -27.99 19.50 -6.06
CA PRO A 595 -26.94 20.23 -6.73
C PRO A 595 -26.35 21.28 -5.80
N SER A 596 -25.04 21.24 -5.57
CA SER A 596 -24.38 22.13 -4.61
C SER A 596 -22.92 22.40 -4.97
N PHE A 597 -22.47 23.61 -4.67
CA PHE A 597 -21.07 23.99 -4.84
C PHE A 597 -20.12 23.16 -3.96
N GLY A 598 -20.55 22.83 -2.73
CA GLY A 598 -19.77 21.99 -1.83
C GLY A 598 -19.49 20.61 -2.42
N PHE A 599 -20.50 19.98 -3.03
CA PHE A 599 -20.33 18.70 -3.71
C PHE A 599 -19.41 18.83 -4.95
N ALA A 600 -19.60 19.85 -5.79
CA ALA A 600 -18.71 20.11 -6.93
C ALA A 600 -17.24 20.32 -6.51
N ALA A 601 -17.01 21.06 -5.42
CA ALA A 601 -15.67 21.31 -4.90
C ALA A 601 -15.01 20.04 -4.34
N GLU A 602 -15.77 19.19 -3.65
CA GLU A 602 -15.29 17.88 -3.17
C GLU A 602 -14.85 16.99 -4.32
N VAL A 603 -15.68 16.85 -5.37
CA VAL A 603 -15.36 16.08 -6.59
C VAL A 603 -14.12 16.65 -7.26
N PHE A 604 -14.05 17.98 -7.43
CA PHE A 604 -12.91 18.64 -8.05
C PHE A 604 -11.60 18.34 -7.31
N VAL A 605 -11.58 18.51 -5.98
CA VAL A 605 -10.37 18.25 -5.17
C VAL A 605 -9.98 16.77 -5.22
N ASN A 606 -10.96 15.85 -5.19
CA ASN A 606 -10.70 14.42 -5.30
C ASN A 606 -10.03 14.08 -6.65
N ASN A 607 -10.63 14.51 -7.74
CA ASN A 607 -10.17 14.21 -9.10
C ASN A 607 -8.84 14.88 -9.43
N LEU A 608 -8.63 16.11 -8.95
CA LEU A 608 -7.34 16.80 -9.06
C LEU A 608 -6.23 16.03 -8.32
N ARG A 609 -6.52 15.54 -7.11
CA ARG A 609 -5.61 14.70 -6.34
C ARG A 609 -5.29 13.38 -7.05
N VAL A 610 -6.30 12.64 -7.50
CA VAL A 610 -6.11 11.34 -8.19
C VAL A 610 -5.27 11.51 -9.46
N SER A 611 -5.56 12.53 -10.28
CA SER A 611 -4.79 12.79 -11.51
C SER A 611 -3.32 13.16 -11.23
N LEU A 612 -3.05 13.91 -10.16
CA LEU A 612 -1.68 14.28 -9.79
C LEU A 612 -0.90 13.10 -9.21
N LEU A 613 -1.48 12.43 -8.22
CA LEU A 613 -0.77 11.40 -7.44
C LEU A 613 -0.51 10.14 -8.26
N SER A 614 -1.47 9.72 -9.08
CA SER A 614 -1.31 8.53 -9.91
C SER A 614 -0.09 8.62 -10.84
N ASN A 615 0.17 9.81 -11.40
CA ASN A 615 1.31 10.08 -12.27
C ASN A 615 2.64 10.15 -11.52
N ILE A 616 2.67 10.72 -10.30
CA ILE A 616 3.88 10.73 -9.46
C ILE A 616 4.24 9.30 -9.03
N VAL A 617 3.24 8.53 -8.61
CA VAL A 617 3.41 7.11 -8.21
C VAL A 617 3.83 6.24 -9.41
N SER A 618 3.52 6.66 -10.63
CA SER A 618 3.92 5.96 -11.85
C SER A 618 5.43 5.89 -12.05
N ILE A 619 6.21 6.81 -11.45
CA ILE A 619 7.67 6.74 -11.42
C ILE A 619 8.12 5.44 -10.73
N PHE A 620 7.47 5.07 -9.63
CA PHE A 620 7.85 3.91 -8.81
C PHE A 620 7.16 2.62 -9.26
N THR A 621 6.03 2.72 -9.95
CA THR A 621 5.23 1.58 -10.40
C THR A 621 5.36 1.31 -11.90
N PHE A 622 6.32 1.95 -12.56
CA PHE A 622 6.53 1.86 -14.01
C PHE A 622 5.25 2.11 -14.82
N GLY A 623 4.42 3.07 -14.38
CA GLY A 623 3.17 3.44 -15.03
C GLY A 623 1.95 2.58 -14.70
N VAL A 624 2.13 1.44 -14.04
CA VAL A 624 1.05 0.49 -13.75
C VAL A 624 -0.04 1.13 -12.90
N PHE A 625 0.33 1.92 -11.88
CA PHE A 625 -0.67 2.51 -10.99
C PHE A 625 -1.61 3.49 -11.72
N ALA A 626 -1.07 4.43 -12.51
CA ALA A 626 -1.91 5.35 -13.29
C ALA A 626 -2.74 4.64 -14.36
N PHE A 627 -2.21 3.56 -14.96
CA PHE A 627 -2.96 2.72 -15.89
C PHE A 627 -4.17 2.04 -15.24
N LEU A 628 -4.03 1.59 -13.98
CA LEU A 628 -5.11 0.92 -13.25
C LEU A 628 -6.25 1.85 -12.87
N VAL A 629 -6.00 3.14 -12.60
CA VAL A 629 -7.03 4.09 -12.16
C VAL A 629 -8.27 4.10 -13.08
N PRO A 630 -8.18 4.44 -14.39
CA PRO A 630 -9.34 4.42 -15.26
C PRO A 630 -9.83 2.98 -15.51
N SER A 631 -8.94 1.99 -15.56
CA SER A 631 -9.33 0.59 -15.78
C SER A 631 -10.26 0.07 -14.67
N VAL A 632 -9.98 0.41 -13.41
CA VAL A 632 -10.83 0.09 -12.24
C VAL A 632 -12.13 0.87 -12.27
N ALA A 633 -12.07 2.16 -12.60
CA ALA A 633 -13.25 3.02 -12.70
C ALA A 633 -14.26 2.45 -13.72
N PHE A 634 -13.77 2.06 -14.90
CA PHE A 634 -14.58 1.44 -15.94
C PHE A 634 -15.02 0.01 -15.60
N ALA A 635 -14.27 -0.73 -14.79
CA ALA A 635 -14.73 -2.00 -14.23
C ALA A 635 -15.93 -1.82 -13.29
N GLN A 636 -15.96 -0.75 -12.50
CA GLN A 636 -17.13 -0.41 -11.68
C GLN A 636 -18.34 -0.05 -12.54
N VAL A 637 -18.16 0.74 -13.61
CA VAL A 637 -19.24 1.01 -14.59
C VAL A 637 -19.81 -0.30 -15.14
N GLY A 638 -18.94 -1.19 -15.63
CA GLY A 638 -19.35 -2.47 -16.21
C GLY A 638 -20.06 -3.37 -15.19
N PHE A 639 -19.57 -3.39 -13.95
CA PHE A 639 -20.18 -4.12 -12.85
C PHE A 639 -21.60 -3.64 -12.56
N VAL A 640 -21.80 -2.33 -12.31
CA VAL A 640 -23.12 -1.79 -11.99
C VAL A 640 -24.08 -1.97 -13.18
N SER A 641 -23.60 -1.71 -14.40
CA SER A 641 -24.41 -1.84 -15.61
C SER A 641 -24.91 -3.28 -15.83
N SER A 642 -24.07 -4.29 -15.57
CA SER A 642 -24.48 -5.69 -15.70
C SER A 642 -25.34 -6.19 -14.53
N ALA A 643 -25.09 -5.69 -13.32
CA ALA A 643 -25.84 -6.04 -12.12
C ALA A 643 -27.30 -5.51 -12.13
N LEU A 644 -27.57 -4.44 -12.89
CA LEU A 644 -28.89 -3.82 -13.01
C LEU A 644 -29.97 -4.74 -13.63
N GLY A 645 -29.59 -5.82 -14.32
CA GLY A 645 -30.48 -6.93 -14.72
C GLY A 645 -31.60 -6.60 -15.72
N GLY A 646 -31.85 -5.32 -16.02
CA GLY A 646 -32.84 -4.87 -17.02
C GLY A 646 -32.31 -4.91 -18.45
N SER A 647 -33.23 -4.74 -19.41
CA SER A 647 -32.88 -4.69 -20.83
C SER A 647 -32.13 -3.40 -21.17
N TRP A 648 -31.10 -3.52 -22.01
CA TRP A 648 -30.34 -2.38 -22.56
C TRP A 648 -31.21 -1.49 -23.47
N PHE A 649 -32.22 -2.07 -24.12
CA PHE A 649 -32.99 -1.38 -25.17
C PHE A 649 -34.24 -0.66 -24.64
N THR A 650 -34.62 -0.92 -23.39
CA THR A 650 -35.81 -0.32 -22.78
C THR A 650 -35.40 0.54 -21.60
N LEU A 651 -35.74 1.83 -21.63
CA LEU A 651 -35.53 2.70 -20.48
C LEU A 651 -36.43 2.27 -19.31
N GLY A 652 -35.85 2.25 -18.12
CA GLY A 652 -36.49 1.85 -16.88
C GLY A 652 -35.52 1.91 -15.70
N PRO A 653 -36.01 1.83 -14.46
CA PRO A 653 -35.19 2.02 -13.26
C PRO A 653 -34.08 0.96 -13.11
N ALA A 654 -34.29 -0.23 -13.68
CA ALA A 654 -33.31 -1.31 -13.74
C ALA A 654 -32.54 -1.35 -15.08
N SER A 655 -32.70 -0.36 -15.96
CA SER A 655 -32.06 -0.38 -17.28
C SER A 655 -30.61 0.13 -17.20
N PRO A 656 -29.64 -0.62 -17.75
CA PRO A 656 -28.24 -0.20 -17.77
C PRO A 656 -28.02 1.08 -18.58
N THR A 657 -28.79 1.28 -19.65
CA THR A 657 -28.70 2.46 -20.51
C THR A 657 -29.16 3.72 -19.81
N GLN A 658 -30.25 3.68 -19.04
CA GLN A 658 -30.66 4.82 -18.22
C GLN A 658 -29.62 5.14 -17.15
N PHE A 659 -28.99 4.14 -16.55
CA PHE A 659 -27.90 4.34 -15.60
C PHE A 659 -26.72 5.08 -16.26
N LEU A 660 -26.24 4.62 -17.41
CA LEU A 660 -25.15 5.28 -18.13
C LEU A 660 -25.50 6.71 -18.54
N LEU A 661 -26.71 6.94 -19.05
CA LEU A 661 -27.18 8.28 -19.45
C LEU A 661 -27.32 9.24 -18.27
N ALA A 662 -27.76 8.74 -17.11
CA ALA A 662 -28.02 9.57 -15.94
C ALA A 662 -26.76 9.83 -15.10
N TYR A 663 -25.97 8.77 -14.85
CA TYR A 663 -24.89 8.78 -13.87
C TYR A 663 -23.49 8.84 -14.48
N VAL A 664 -23.31 8.58 -15.78
CA VAL A 664 -21.97 8.54 -16.39
C VAL A 664 -21.83 9.61 -17.46
N LEU A 665 -22.77 9.69 -18.41
CA LEU A 665 -22.63 10.53 -19.60
C LEU A 665 -22.45 12.04 -19.33
N PRO A 666 -23.19 12.69 -18.40
CA PRO A 666 -23.20 14.15 -18.30
C PRO A 666 -21.80 14.74 -18.08
N HIS A 667 -21.07 14.21 -17.12
CA HIS A 667 -19.70 14.63 -16.78
C HIS A 667 -18.64 13.73 -17.46
N GLY A 668 -18.94 12.44 -17.66
CA GLY A 668 -18.03 11.45 -18.24
C GLY A 668 -17.59 11.75 -19.67
N ILE A 669 -18.35 12.55 -20.43
CA ILE A 669 -17.92 12.97 -21.78
C ILE A 669 -16.62 13.81 -21.75
N ILE A 670 -16.36 14.51 -20.64
CA ILE A 670 -15.13 15.28 -20.42
C ILE A 670 -14.18 14.48 -19.54
N GLU A 671 -14.68 13.93 -18.44
CA GLU A 671 -13.84 13.28 -17.44
C GLU A 671 -13.12 12.05 -17.98
N LEU A 672 -13.82 11.18 -18.71
CA LEU A 672 -13.24 9.90 -19.15
C LEU A 672 -12.05 10.11 -20.11
N PRO A 673 -12.14 10.93 -21.18
CA PRO A 673 -10.96 11.24 -22.00
C PRO A 673 -9.81 11.88 -21.23
N VAL A 674 -10.12 12.75 -20.25
CA VAL A 674 -9.12 13.45 -19.44
C VAL A 674 -8.35 12.49 -18.55
N PHE A 675 -9.03 11.57 -17.88
CA PHE A 675 -8.37 10.55 -17.06
C PHE A 675 -7.65 9.48 -17.88
N MET A 676 -8.13 9.18 -19.08
CA MET A 676 -7.39 8.34 -20.04
C MET A 676 -6.07 9.00 -20.46
N LEU A 677 -6.10 10.30 -20.77
CA LEU A 677 -4.89 11.07 -21.08
C LEU A 677 -3.94 11.17 -19.88
N SER A 678 -4.49 11.37 -18.68
CA SER A 678 -3.73 11.35 -17.43
C SER A 678 -3.02 10.00 -17.22
N ALA A 679 -3.73 8.89 -17.43
CA ALA A 679 -3.15 7.55 -17.32
C ALA A 679 -2.09 7.26 -18.40
N ALA A 680 -2.29 7.78 -19.62
CA ALA A 680 -1.32 7.66 -20.71
C ALA A 680 0.00 8.39 -20.37
N TRP A 681 -0.08 9.55 -19.72
CA TRP A 681 1.10 10.21 -19.17
C TRP A 681 1.78 9.39 -18.09
N GLY A 682 1.02 8.75 -17.20
CA GLY A 682 1.57 7.90 -16.16
C GLY A 682 2.35 6.72 -16.75
N LEU A 683 1.80 6.08 -17.78
CA LEU A 683 2.51 5.07 -18.57
C LEU A 683 3.77 5.64 -19.24
N ARG A 684 3.72 6.86 -19.82
CA ARG A 684 4.90 7.49 -20.45
C ARG A 684 5.99 7.84 -19.45
N ILE A 685 5.62 8.32 -18.26
CA ILE A 685 6.53 8.59 -17.14
C ILE A 685 7.18 7.28 -16.70
N GLY A 686 6.39 6.22 -16.48
CA GLY A 686 6.91 4.90 -16.16
C GLY A 686 7.87 4.34 -17.22
N ALA A 687 7.48 4.44 -18.49
CA ALA A 687 8.31 4.02 -19.62
C ALA A 687 9.60 4.85 -19.78
N SER A 688 9.63 6.08 -19.26
CA SER A 688 10.83 6.93 -19.39
C SER A 688 12.05 6.37 -18.64
N LEU A 689 11.80 5.59 -17.59
CA LEU A 689 12.82 4.87 -16.82
C LEU A 689 13.30 3.60 -17.52
N LEU A 690 12.46 3.03 -18.38
CA LEU A 690 12.69 1.75 -19.02
C LEU A 690 13.38 1.92 -20.38
N ALA A 691 12.95 2.88 -21.20
CA ALA A 691 13.46 3.04 -22.56
C ALA A 691 13.86 4.50 -22.83
N PRO A 692 15.08 4.92 -22.46
CA PRO A 692 15.61 6.20 -22.90
C PRO A 692 15.83 6.18 -24.43
N PRO A 693 15.44 7.25 -25.15
CA PRO A 693 15.79 7.38 -26.56
C PRO A 693 17.31 7.56 -26.72
N PRO A 694 17.90 7.16 -27.87
CA PRO A 694 19.33 7.27 -28.10
C PRO A 694 19.81 8.71 -27.94
N GLY A 695 20.88 8.90 -27.18
CA GLY A 695 21.43 10.23 -26.86
C GLY A 695 20.77 10.96 -25.68
N PHE A 696 19.75 10.37 -25.04
CA PHE A 696 19.19 10.84 -23.77
C PHE A 696 19.63 9.95 -22.61
N THR A 697 19.98 10.56 -21.49
CA THR A 697 20.09 9.84 -20.22
C THR A 697 18.70 9.48 -19.67
N VAL A 698 18.64 8.48 -18.78
CA VAL A 698 17.40 8.11 -18.07
C VAL A 698 16.83 9.32 -17.31
N GLY A 699 17.69 10.11 -16.67
CA GLY A 699 17.30 11.32 -15.93
C GLY A 699 16.71 12.39 -16.83
N GLU A 700 17.31 12.66 -17.98
CA GLU A 700 16.78 13.61 -18.98
C GLU A 700 15.43 13.17 -19.54
N ASN A 701 15.29 11.88 -19.88
CA ASN A 701 14.02 11.34 -20.39
C ASN A 701 12.90 11.45 -19.35
N LEU A 702 13.21 11.21 -18.06
CA LEU A 702 12.27 11.40 -16.97
C LEU A 702 11.90 12.88 -16.79
N LEU A 703 12.89 13.78 -16.76
CA LEU A 703 12.66 15.22 -16.65
C LEU A 703 11.81 15.75 -17.80
N TRP A 704 12.07 15.29 -19.02
CA TRP A 704 11.27 15.63 -20.21
C TRP A 704 9.83 15.14 -20.07
N ALA A 705 9.62 13.90 -19.61
CA ALA A 705 8.29 13.34 -19.40
C ALA A 705 7.52 14.12 -18.32
N LEU A 706 8.16 14.43 -17.19
CA LEU A 706 7.57 15.20 -16.10
C LEU A 706 7.24 16.64 -16.49
N ALA A 707 8.12 17.31 -17.25
CA ALA A 707 7.88 18.68 -17.70
C ALA A 707 6.67 18.77 -18.63
N ASN A 708 6.58 17.87 -19.62
CA ASN A 708 5.45 17.86 -20.56
C ASN A 708 4.15 17.34 -19.92
N TRP A 709 4.24 16.39 -18.99
CA TRP A 709 3.10 16.00 -18.16
C TRP A 709 2.59 17.17 -17.33
N LEU A 710 3.45 17.87 -16.58
CA LEU A 710 3.04 19.00 -15.74
C LEU A 710 2.43 20.12 -16.57
N LYS A 711 3.00 20.41 -17.74
CA LYS A 711 2.44 21.37 -18.70
C LYS A 711 1.04 20.95 -19.17
N THR A 712 0.88 19.69 -19.56
CA THR A 712 -0.43 19.13 -19.97
C THR A 712 -1.41 19.12 -18.80
N TRP A 713 -0.93 18.85 -17.60
CA TRP A 713 -1.75 18.81 -16.39
C TRP A 713 -2.29 20.19 -16.04
N LEU A 714 -1.43 21.22 -16.03
CA LEU A 714 -1.79 22.61 -15.73
C LEU A 714 -2.71 23.22 -16.78
N LEU A 715 -2.41 23.01 -18.07
CA LEU A 715 -3.12 23.68 -19.16
C LEU A 715 -4.38 22.91 -19.61
N LEU A 716 -4.40 21.58 -19.51
CA LEU A 716 -5.50 20.79 -20.08
C LEU A 716 -6.26 19.97 -19.03
N ILE A 717 -5.56 19.14 -18.23
CA ILE A 717 -6.22 18.19 -17.32
C ILE A 717 -6.94 18.95 -16.20
N ALA A 718 -6.26 19.82 -15.45
CA ALA A 718 -6.85 20.52 -14.31
C ALA A 718 -8.07 21.40 -14.69
N PRO A 719 -8.03 22.20 -15.78
CA PRO A 719 -9.20 22.95 -16.23
C PRO A 719 -10.38 22.06 -16.68
N LEU A 720 -10.12 20.94 -17.36
CA LEU A 720 -11.18 20.04 -17.80
C LEU A 720 -11.77 19.22 -16.63
N VAL A 721 -10.95 18.85 -15.65
CA VAL A 721 -11.43 18.24 -14.40
C VAL A 721 -12.33 19.22 -13.63
N LEU A 722 -11.98 20.51 -13.58
CA LEU A 722 -12.85 21.53 -13.00
C LEU A 722 -14.19 21.60 -13.72
N LEU A 723 -14.18 21.62 -15.06
CA LEU A 723 -15.40 21.65 -15.86
C LEU A 723 -16.27 20.41 -15.63
N ALA A 724 -15.66 19.22 -15.61
CA ALA A 724 -16.36 17.96 -15.32
C ALA A 724 -16.97 17.96 -13.91
N ALA A 725 -16.23 18.41 -12.90
CA ALA A 725 -16.71 18.48 -11.52
C ALA A 725 -17.87 19.48 -11.34
N LEU A 726 -17.87 20.59 -12.07
CA LEU A 726 -19.01 21.51 -12.11
C LEU A 726 -20.24 20.85 -12.74
N ILE A 727 -20.06 20.11 -13.84
CA ILE A 727 -21.16 19.36 -14.47
C ILE A 727 -21.66 18.26 -13.52
N GLU A 728 -20.77 17.55 -12.84
CA GLU A 728 -21.12 16.52 -11.88
C GLU A 728 -21.84 17.08 -10.65
N GLY A 729 -21.40 18.23 -10.15
CA GLY A 729 -21.97 18.84 -8.97
C GLY A 729 -23.32 19.53 -9.21
N PHE A 730 -23.57 20.02 -10.43
CA PHE A 730 -24.77 20.81 -10.73
C PHE A 730 -25.73 20.13 -11.72
N VAL A 731 -25.21 19.50 -12.78
CA VAL A 731 -26.02 18.97 -13.89
C VAL A 731 -26.40 17.51 -13.64
N THR A 732 -25.45 16.66 -13.25
CA THR A 732 -25.71 15.21 -13.03
C THR A 732 -26.88 14.97 -12.05
N PRO A 733 -27.02 15.65 -10.90
CA PRO A 733 -28.17 15.46 -10.01
C PRO A 733 -29.51 15.82 -10.66
N LEU A 734 -29.53 16.84 -11.53
CA LEU A 734 -30.72 17.24 -12.27
C LEU A 734 -31.11 16.17 -13.31
N VAL A 735 -30.12 15.60 -14.01
CA VAL A 735 -30.35 14.53 -14.98
C VAL A 735 -30.84 13.26 -14.29
N VAL A 736 -30.25 12.89 -13.14
CA VAL A 736 -30.68 11.73 -12.34
C VAL A 736 -32.11 11.93 -11.85
N THR A 737 -32.44 13.10 -11.29
CA THR A 737 -33.81 13.38 -10.83
C THR A 737 -34.80 13.48 -11.98
N TRP A 738 -34.40 13.91 -13.17
CA TRP A 738 -35.27 13.90 -14.35
C TRP A 738 -35.58 12.48 -14.84
N LEU A 739 -34.58 11.62 -14.98
CA LEU A 739 -34.75 10.25 -15.48
C LEU A 739 -35.34 9.28 -14.45
N TYR A 740 -35.02 9.43 -13.16
CA TYR A 740 -35.49 8.54 -12.09
C TYR A 740 -36.61 9.15 -11.21
N GLY A 741 -36.87 10.46 -11.31
CA GLY A 741 -37.77 11.17 -10.40
C GLY A 741 -39.25 10.92 -10.61
N GLU A 742 -39.72 10.58 -11.82
CA GLU A 742 -41.14 10.24 -12.03
C GLU A 742 -41.56 8.96 -11.29
N LEU A 743 -40.63 7.99 -11.15
CA LEU A 743 -40.84 6.74 -10.40
C LEU A 743 -40.87 6.95 -8.88
N TYR A 744 -40.02 7.85 -8.35
CA TYR A 744 -40.02 8.20 -6.92
C TYR A 744 -41.07 9.25 -6.56
N GLY A 745 -41.57 10.03 -7.52
CA GLY A 745 -42.73 10.90 -7.37
C GLY A 745 -44.00 10.08 -7.17
N ALA A 746 -44.23 9.06 -8.00
CA ALA A 746 -45.31 8.10 -7.84
C ALA A 746 -45.14 7.22 -6.58
N ALA A 747 -43.93 6.81 -6.21
CA ALA A 747 -43.69 6.05 -4.97
C ALA A 747 -43.70 6.92 -3.70
N ARG A 748 -43.43 8.23 -3.78
CA ARG A 748 -43.72 9.19 -2.70
C ARG A 748 -45.21 9.42 -2.60
N CYS A 749 -45.88 9.68 -3.72
CA CYS A 749 -47.33 9.88 -3.78
C CYS A 749 -48.07 8.62 -3.31
N ALA A 750 -47.58 7.41 -3.63
CA ALA A 750 -48.11 6.12 -3.18
C ALA A 750 -47.72 5.78 -1.72
N ARG A 751 -46.53 6.16 -1.24
CA ARG A 751 -46.20 6.08 0.20
C ARG A 751 -46.95 7.10 1.06
N THR A 752 -47.32 8.25 0.49
CA THR A 752 -48.24 9.21 1.11
C THR A 752 -49.70 8.88 0.85
N ALA A 753 -50.04 8.06 -0.14
CA ALA A 753 -51.40 7.58 -0.40
C ALA A 753 -51.74 6.30 0.35
N GLY A 754 -50.74 5.55 0.82
CA GLY A 754 -50.90 4.42 1.74
C GLY A 754 -50.88 4.80 3.22
N ALA A 755 -50.50 6.04 3.56
CA ALA A 755 -50.72 6.61 4.89
C ALA A 755 -51.94 7.50 4.79
N ASN A 756 -53.06 7.13 5.44
CA ASN A 756 -54.20 8.02 5.48
C ASN A 756 -53.73 9.38 6.01
N LEU A 757 -54.19 10.48 5.40
CA LEU A 757 -53.93 11.85 5.90
C LEU A 757 -54.22 11.96 7.42
N VAL A 758 -55.19 11.16 7.86
CA VAL A 758 -55.61 10.94 9.25
C VAL A 758 -54.49 10.35 10.12
N ASP A 759 -53.77 9.34 9.67
CA ASP A 759 -52.70 8.66 10.44
C ASP A 759 -51.47 9.56 10.61
N MET A 760 -51.18 10.37 9.60
CA MET A 760 -50.09 11.37 9.65
C MET A 760 -50.43 12.53 10.61
N LEU A 761 -51.71 12.93 10.67
CA LEU A 761 -52.21 13.89 11.66
C LEU A 761 -52.15 13.31 13.08
N ILE A 762 -52.61 12.08 13.28
CA ILE A 762 -52.62 11.40 14.59
C ILE A 762 -51.20 11.28 15.16
N THR A 763 -50.22 10.88 14.34
CA THR A 763 -48.82 10.71 14.78
C THR A 763 -48.07 12.03 15.00
N SER A 764 -48.66 13.16 14.58
CA SER A 764 -48.10 14.52 14.79
C SER A 764 -48.58 15.21 16.07
N PHE A 765 -49.66 14.73 16.69
CA PHE A 765 -50.22 15.32 17.91
C PHE A 765 -49.39 14.97 19.15
N SER A 766 -49.34 15.91 20.11
CA SER A 766 -48.77 15.64 21.42
C SER A 766 -49.62 14.64 22.22
N ALA A 767 -49.01 13.95 23.19
CA ALA A 767 -49.73 13.01 24.06
C ALA A 767 -50.94 13.66 24.78
N LYS A 768 -50.84 14.95 25.12
CA LYS A 768 -51.93 15.71 25.76
C LYS A 768 -53.10 15.95 24.80
N GLU A 769 -52.82 16.26 23.53
CA GLU A 769 -53.83 16.47 22.49
C GLU A 769 -54.52 15.17 22.09
N LEU A 770 -53.77 14.06 22.01
CA LEU A 770 -54.33 12.74 21.76
C LEU A 770 -55.33 12.35 22.86
N VAL A 771 -54.97 12.56 24.12
CA VAL A 771 -55.87 12.28 25.26
C VAL A 771 -57.11 13.17 25.26
N ASP A 772 -56.97 14.46 24.96
CA ASP A 772 -58.12 15.38 24.90
C ASP A 772 -59.09 15.02 23.76
N ARG A 773 -58.56 14.65 22.59
CA ARG A 773 -59.38 14.22 21.44
C ARG A 773 -60.04 12.87 21.64
N MET A 774 -59.38 11.93 22.33
CA MET A 774 -59.98 10.66 22.75
C MET A 774 -61.11 10.89 23.77
N ARG A 775 -60.94 11.82 24.72
CA ARG A 775 -62.01 12.19 25.67
C ARG A 775 -63.22 12.84 25.02
N ARG A 776 -63.01 13.60 23.95
CA ARG A 776 -64.08 14.23 23.15
C ARG A 776 -64.73 13.27 22.14
N GLY A 777 -64.30 12.00 22.09
CA GLY A 777 -64.83 11.00 21.16
C GLY A 777 -64.45 11.22 19.70
N VAL A 778 -63.45 12.08 19.43
CA VAL A 778 -63.01 12.44 18.07
C VAL A 778 -62.02 11.40 17.50
N LEU A 779 -61.30 10.68 18.37
CA LEU A 779 -60.36 9.62 18.00
C LEU A 779 -60.59 8.40 18.89
N SER A 780 -60.56 7.19 18.32
CA SER A 780 -60.58 5.95 19.08
C SER A 780 -59.17 5.58 19.58
N PRO A 781 -59.03 4.97 20.77
CA PRO A 781 -57.76 4.39 21.21
C PRO A 781 -57.17 3.39 20.21
N VAL A 782 -58.02 2.67 19.47
CA VAL A 782 -57.59 1.72 18.43
C VAL A 782 -57.01 2.44 17.23
N ASP A 783 -57.65 3.51 16.76
CA ASP A 783 -57.17 4.30 15.61
C ASP A 783 -55.80 4.93 15.91
N VAL A 784 -55.59 5.39 17.16
CA VAL A 784 -54.30 5.93 17.59
C VAL A 784 -53.23 4.82 17.57
N VAL A 785 -53.53 3.64 18.11
CA VAL A 785 -52.57 2.53 18.14
C VAL A 785 -52.22 2.04 16.73
N GLU A 786 -53.20 1.91 15.83
CA GLU A 786 -52.92 1.52 14.44
C GLU A 786 -52.08 2.56 13.69
N ALA A 787 -52.35 3.85 13.87
CA ALA A 787 -51.56 4.91 13.23
C ALA A 787 -50.07 4.88 13.66
N PHE A 788 -49.81 4.60 14.94
CA PHE A 788 -48.43 4.45 15.44
C PHE A 788 -47.78 3.13 15.01
N ILE A 789 -48.52 2.01 14.93
CA ILE A 789 -47.99 0.74 14.41
C ILE A 789 -47.62 0.89 12.93
N ALA A 790 -48.50 1.46 12.11
CA ALA A 790 -48.24 1.72 10.70
C ALA A 790 -47.00 2.60 10.50
N ARG A 791 -46.79 3.61 11.36
CA ARG A 791 -45.59 4.44 11.34
C ARG A 791 -44.33 3.65 11.71
N ILE A 792 -44.42 2.78 12.72
CA ILE A 792 -43.30 1.93 13.14
C ILE A 792 -42.94 0.94 12.03
N GLU A 793 -43.92 0.27 11.42
CA GLU A 793 -43.69 -0.67 10.32
C GLU A 793 -43.08 0.01 9.09
N ALA A 794 -43.46 1.27 8.81
CA ALA A 794 -42.89 2.05 7.71
C ALA A 794 -41.45 2.49 7.93
N VAL A 795 -41.03 2.73 9.18
CA VAL A 795 -39.74 3.37 9.50
C VAL A 795 -38.72 2.38 10.08
N ASN A 796 -39.17 1.34 10.79
CA ASN A 796 -38.30 0.37 11.45
C ASN A 796 -37.38 -0.41 10.48
N PRO A 797 -37.74 -0.73 9.22
CA PRO A 797 -36.80 -1.35 8.28
C PRO A 797 -35.54 -0.51 8.01
N ALA A 798 -35.63 0.82 8.17
CA ALA A 798 -34.50 1.73 8.01
C ALA A 798 -33.76 2.03 9.33
N LEU A 799 -34.47 2.03 10.47
CA LEU A 799 -33.90 2.37 11.77
C LEU A 799 -33.43 1.17 12.60
N ASN A 800 -33.98 -0.02 12.36
CA ASN A 800 -33.78 -1.25 13.14
C ASN A 800 -33.85 -1.02 14.67
N ALA A 801 -34.81 -0.19 15.10
CA ALA A 801 -34.91 0.28 16.48
C ALA A 801 -35.85 -0.56 17.35
N VAL A 802 -36.70 -1.41 16.74
CA VAL A 802 -37.66 -2.27 17.45
C VAL A 802 -37.12 -3.70 17.51
N VAL A 803 -36.66 -4.10 18.70
CA VAL A 803 -36.04 -5.41 18.98
C VAL A 803 -37.07 -6.51 19.27
N ALA A 804 -38.31 -6.13 19.61
CA ALA A 804 -39.42 -7.06 19.84
C ALA A 804 -40.77 -6.38 19.52
N GLN A 805 -41.64 -7.07 18.79
CA GLN A 805 -42.96 -6.56 18.39
C GLN A 805 -44.05 -7.08 19.34
N ARG A 806 -44.85 -6.17 19.90
CA ARG A 806 -46.02 -6.51 20.76
C ARG A 806 -47.33 -5.93 20.20
N PHE A 807 -47.42 -5.77 18.89
CA PHE A 807 -48.53 -5.09 18.22
C PHE A 807 -49.89 -5.73 18.51
N ASP A 808 -49.97 -7.06 18.54
CA ASP A 808 -51.22 -7.77 18.84
C ASP A 808 -51.69 -7.60 20.29
N LEU A 809 -50.78 -7.33 21.21
CA LEU A 809 -51.12 -7.05 22.61
C LEU A 809 -51.58 -5.60 22.76
N ALA A 810 -50.91 -4.65 22.08
CA ALA A 810 -51.31 -3.25 22.04
C ALA A 810 -52.72 -3.07 21.42
N ARG A 811 -53.04 -3.79 20.34
CA ARG A 811 -54.37 -3.81 19.71
C ARG A 811 -55.44 -4.31 20.68
N ARG A 812 -55.15 -5.38 21.43
CA ARG A 812 -56.07 -5.96 22.42
C ARG A 812 -56.32 -5.04 23.61
N GLU A 813 -55.29 -4.37 24.11
CA GLU A 813 -55.41 -3.38 25.20
C GLU A 813 -56.23 -2.16 24.76
N ALA A 814 -56.00 -1.66 23.54
CA ALA A 814 -56.79 -0.57 22.97
C ALA A 814 -58.27 -0.93 22.78
N ALA A 815 -58.56 -2.13 22.28
CA ALA A 815 -59.92 -2.63 22.13
C ALA A 815 -60.63 -2.86 23.47
N ALA A 816 -59.89 -3.26 24.52
CA ALA A 816 -60.43 -3.41 25.86
C ALA A 816 -60.85 -2.06 26.47
N LEU A 817 -60.10 -0.98 26.21
CA LEU A 817 -60.44 0.37 26.67
C LEU A 817 -61.78 0.88 26.09
N ILE A 818 -62.12 0.50 24.86
CA ILE A 818 -63.41 0.82 24.23
C ILE A 818 -64.55 0.09 24.97
N LYS A 819 -64.39 -1.21 25.22
CA LYS A 819 -65.37 -2.01 26.00
C LYS A 819 -65.57 -1.52 27.44
N HIS A 820 -64.54 -0.90 28.03
CA HIS A 820 -64.64 -0.30 29.35
C HIS A 820 -65.31 1.09 29.33
N ALA A 821 -65.16 1.86 28.25
CA ALA A 821 -65.80 3.17 28.09
C ALA A 821 -67.34 3.07 27.87
N GLU A 822 -67.81 1.97 27.28
CA GLU A 822 -69.25 1.69 27.10
C GLU A 822 -70.01 1.39 28.41
N ARG A 823 -69.30 1.23 29.55
CA ARG A 823 -69.89 0.91 30.86
C ARG A 823 -70.00 2.10 31.84
N GLY A 824 -69.81 3.34 31.37
CA GLY A 824 -69.91 4.56 32.19
C GLY A 824 -68.55 5.17 32.61
N PRO A 825 -68.52 6.42 33.13
CA PRO A 825 -67.31 7.22 33.14
C PRO A 825 -66.23 6.71 34.10
N LEU A 826 -64.98 6.75 33.63
CA LEU A 826 -63.76 6.35 34.35
C LEU A 826 -63.59 7.13 35.66
N LEU A 827 -63.71 6.40 36.77
CA LEU A 827 -63.24 6.80 38.10
C LEU A 827 -61.71 7.02 38.08
N ALA A 828 -61.31 8.10 38.75
CA ALA A 828 -59.94 8.55 38.95
C ALA A 828 -58.98 7.44 39.44
N CYS A 829 -57.84 7.28 38.77
CA CYS A 829 -56.70 6.56 39.34
C CYS A 829 -56.09 7.39 40.48
N ARG A 830 -56.55 7.10 41.70
CA ARG A 830 -55.96 7.50 42.98
C ARG A 830 -54.55 6.90 43.10
N GLY A 831 -53.58 7.74 43.45
CA GLY A 831 -52.20 7.32 43.69
C GLY A 831 -52.06 6.32 44.84
N ARG A 832 -51.08 5.42 44.70
CA ARG A 832 -50.41 4.78 45.83
C ARG A 832 -48.92 5.07 45.74
N SER A 833 -48.49 5.99 46.59
CA SER A 833 -47.10 6.15 47.02
C SER A 833 -46.63 4.88 47.72
N LYS A 834 -45.55 4.26 47.23
CA LYS A 834 -44.53 3.66 48.09
C LYS A 834 -43.17 4.00 47.53
N THR A 835 -42.51 4.88 48.27
CA THR A 835 -41.11 5.27 48.21
C THR A 835 -40.18 4.06 48.27
N ARG A 836 -39.26 3.94 47.32
CA ARG A 836 -37.88 3.56 47.63
C ARG A 836 -36.93 4.33 46.73
N SER A 837 -36.06 5.05 47.40
CA SER A 837 -35.03 5.97 46.91
C SER A 837 -34.02 5.30 45.98
N MET A 838 -33.73 5.92 44.84
CA MET A 838 -32.36 6.24 44.43
C MET A 838 -32.39 7.40 43.42
N SER A 839 -31.59 8.41 43.73
CA SER A 839 -31.44 9.67 42.99
C SER A 839 -30.22 9.56 42.02
N PRO A 840 -29.80 10.63 41.31
CA PRO A 840 -29.85 10.66 39.85
C PRO A 840 -28.45 10.82 39.22
N ARG A 841 -28.32 10.57 37.90
CA ARG A 841 -27.36 11.20 36.96
C ARG A 841 -27.29 10.39 35.66
N CYS A 842 -27.76 10.95 34.54
CA CYS A 842 -26.91 11.42 33.43
C CYS A 842 -27.76 11.73 32.18
N PRO A 843 -27.25 12.63 31.31
CA PRO A 843 -28.05 13.45 30.41
C PRO A 843 -28.32 12.77 29.06
N LEU A 844 -29.48 13.04 28.47
CA LEU A 844 -29.67 12.89 27.04
C LEU A 844 -29.07 14.12 26.35
N PRO A 845 -28.10 13.98 25.44
CA PRO A 845 -27.74 15.06 24.55
C PRO A 845 -28.82 15.18 23.48
N VAL A 846 -29.24 16.42 23.27
CA VAL A 846 -29.89 16.88 22.06
C VAL A 846 -28.97 16.55 20.88
N ALA A 847 -29.32 15.56 20.08
CA ALA A 847 -28.68 15.29 18.80
C ALA A 847 -29.71 15.57 17.69
N GLY A 848 -29.69 16.81 17.21
CA GLY A 848 -30.34 17.19 15.97
C GLY A 848 -29.75 16.45 14.78
N SER A 849 -30.63 16.05 13.87
CA SER A 849 -30.46 16.18 12.42
C SER A 849 -29.01 16.15 11.88
N ALA A 850 -28.40 14.98 11.77
CA ALA A 850 -27.15 14.83 11.00
C ALA A 850 -26.88 13.43 10.38
N ALA A 851 -27.78 12.44 10.50
CA ALA A 851 -27.46 11.05 10.14
C ALA A 851 -28.02 10.54 8.79
N LEU A 852 -28.69 11.38 7.99
CA LEU A 852 -29.40 10.93 6.78
C LEU A 852 -28.66 11.20 5.44
N ALA A 853 -27.38 11.57 5.46
CA ALA A 853 -26.71 12.11 4.26
C ALA A 853 -25.56 11.28 3.65
N THR A 854 -25.24 10.08 4.16
CA THR A 854 -23.94 9.45 3.85
C THR A 854 -23.97 8.32 2.81
N TRP A 855 -25.12 7.73 2.48
CA TRP A 855 -25.18 6.59 1.55
C TRP A 855 -25.36 6.91 0.05
N PRO A 856 -26.03 8.01 -0.38
CA PRO A 856 -26.08 8.38 -1.81
C PRO A 856 -24.74 8.88 -2.37
N ARG A 857 -23.76 9.15 -1.49
CA ARG A 857 -22.47 9.77 -1.86
C ARG A 857 -21.48 8.81 -2.51
N VAL A 858 -21.70 7.49 -2.44
CA VAL A 858 -20.74 6.48 -2.92
C VAL A 858 -20.90 6.18 -4.42
N MET A 859 -22.08 6.41 -5.01
CA MET A 859 -22.29 6.25 -6.46
C MET A 859 -21.90 7.49 -7.30
N LEU A 860 -21.58 8.60 -6.65
CA LEU A 860 -21.31 9.91 -7.25
C LEU A 860 -19.95 10.48 -6.80
N ARG A 861 -19.03 9.60 -6.41
CA ARG A 861 -17.64 9.96 -6.13
C ARG A 861 -16.78 9.09 -7.03
N TRP A 862 -16.60 9.56 -8.25
CA TRP A 862 -15.48 9.22 -9.12
C TRP A 862 -14.18 9.73 -8.51
#